data_AF-A0A2W4IIS5-F1
#
_entry.id   AF-A0A2W4IIS5-F1
#
_cell.length_a   1.000
_cell.length_b   1.000
_cell.length_c   1.000
_cell.angle_alpha   90.00
_cell.angle_beta   90.00
_cell.angle_gamma   90.00
#
_symmetry.space_group_name_H-M   'P 1'
#
loop_
_entity.id
_entity.type
_entity.pdbx_description
1 polymer ?
#
loop_
_entity_poly.entity_id
_entity_poly.type
_entity_poly.pdbx_seq_one_letter_code
_entity_poly.pdbx_strand_id
1 'polypeptide(L)'
;WYLTGQTTLTQVLDFQNNLNELTWKLAFPKRFKKGDSFLIKFKAKLVEASQLHYTNIACVTVPGEPGEECDPEDVTPLAEAPKLKIKKYVGRDLQETDQNDTSLQFSVGTTAFFTLEVGQASAPFKTFRIEDQIPSNLEYVDSTDLPNNAFTGVMHFIRGHLITPEYTIKPSLSTTGANPKITWEVVFTKGEFIPGDRFIVKFKAKVKAAGTNTVHLYYPVSGGEGHDEDSAAVTIPTGSTSTGGGGGWSGGGSAYCGDGKQNGAEFCDWGGQYVIPENGQLFKYESGNINTGYVGYTCTKSCTLVKEHQLPACFNTQNGSISIMKGEMLPFYWNIEGMLGARSTAEKIQYLKNSFFLSKMDNTCESKDLGKIDLRTMQCTFAVYGPGKGNSKVVSAFTTDCINVNGWSKPNGDFYPLIQSFVEQNKNGWFGGSVLHHQGGVHNVFDTLDNWSYPTLLPISSKLIIENFGTNSAKLRGKGTTNLSSISIQTFGEYKLSLENIKFRTCVESTDDKGKTTYKLSNETNGYDRVCEVDFTVTDPYIIQKSPYGIGNKTTTNLDIYQLKNGKQFMEEFFPGTIVSPNAYETPKNMKSLFTTFKNKYAKLAKPVKGALKKVPGKSIYLIADRSIDLQALLGNSSKSFTLIATDPKADIIIRGNLPTNAMIMTQGTISFDAQGACNGQASYGKAGQMVKGIFYAGEGFKSFNDQRNNDLFHTERCNYGNLHIKGVAIGDLSSVMNSRRSELYTWFNASSAIGTKKKADIIVNGASVLLEYNPSLWGNLPPGAEEFNKALEVYRK
;
A
#
# COMPACT_ATOMS: atom_id res chain seq x y z
N TRP A 1 1.59 26.99 16.98
CA TRP A 1 1.30 27.62 18.29
C TRP A 1 -0.21 27.86 18.37
N TYR A 2 -0.77 27.98 19.57
CA TYR A 2 -2.17 28.38 19.76
C TYR A 2 -2.24 29.42 20.89
N LEU A 3 -2.89 30.56 20.63
CA LEU A 3 -3.29 31.49 21.68
C LEU A 3 -4.51 30.89 22.39
N THR A 4 -4.39 30.64 23.70
CA THR A 4 -5.48 30.06 24.51
C THR A 4 -5.58 30.82 25.83
N GLY A 5 -6.80 31.23 26.18
CA GLY A 5 -7.08 32.14 27.30
C GLY A 5 -7.00 33.61 26.89
N GLN A 6 -8.13 34.20 26.50
CA GLN A 6 -8.28 35.64 26.27
C GLN A 6 -9.61 36.14 26.82
N THR A 7 -9.55 37.10 27.74
CA THR A 7 -10.67 37.96 28.17
C THR A 7 -10.77 39.22 27.31
N THR A 8 -9.74 39.53 26.52
CA THR A 8 -9.67 40.69 25.62
C THR A 8 -9.32 40.28 24.19
N LEU A 9 -9.99 40.90 23.21
CA LEU A 9 -9.71 40.75 21.78
C LEU A 9 -8.26 41.17 21.48
N THR A 10 -7.39 40.20 21.19
CA THR A 10 -6.01 40.43 20.72
C THR A 10 -5.93 40.22 19.22
N GLN A 11 -5.15 41.04 18.53
CA GLN A 11 -4.83 40.90 17.11
C GLN A 11 -3.33 40.68 16.94
N VAL A 12 -2.95 39.65 16.18
CA VAL A 12 -1.56 39.49 15.71
C VAL A 12 -1.40 40.37 14.47
N LEU A 13 -0.52 41.37 14.56
CA LEU A 13 -0.22 42.30 13.46
C LEU A 13 0.87 41.77 12.52
N ASP A 14 1.88 41.11 13.09
CA ASP A 14 2.99 40.52 12.36
C ASP A 14 3.55 39.31 13.15
N PHE A 15 4.18 38.37 12.45
CA PHE A 15 4.89 37.24 13.03
C PHE A 15 6.09 36.89 12.16
N GLN A 16 7.28 36.95 12.74
CA GLN A 16 8.55 36.66 12.08
C GLN A 16 9.16 35.39 12.69
N ASN A 17 9.77 34.57 11.84
CA ASN A 17 10.40 33.32 12.23
C ASN A 17 11.75 33.21 11.51
N ASN A 18 12.81 33.46 12.26
CA ASN A 18 14.19 33.51 11.76
C ASN A 18 15.00 32.28 12.21
N LEU A 19 14.37 31.09 12.24
CA LEU A 19 14.91 29.78 12.68
C LEU A 19 15.32 29.69 14.15
N ASN A 20 16.08 30.66 14.64
CA ASN A 20 16.59 30.77 16.02
C ASN A 20 15.81 31.81 16.85
N GLU A 21 15.02 32.68 16.20
CA GLU A 21 14.24 33.74 16.85
C GLU A 21 12.80 33.73 16.33
N LEU A 22 11.84 33.94 17.23
CA LEU A 22 10.40 34.06 16.94
C LEU A 22 9.87 35.39 17.48
N THR A 23 9.47 36.29 16.59
CA THR A 23 9.05 37.65 16.95
C THR A 23 7.55 37.81 16.69
N TRP A 24 6.77 38.20 17.72
CA TRP A 24 5.33 38.48 17.59
C TRP A 24 5.05 39.97 17.77
N LYS A 25 4.36 40.59 16.81
CA LYS A 25 3.84 41.95 16.95
C LYS A 25 2.34 41.88 17.25
N LEU A 26 1.95 42.31 18.44
CA LEU A 26 0.57 42.23 18.91
C LEU A 26 -0.08 43.62 19.01
N ALA A 27 -1.40 43.66 18.84
CA ALA A 27 -2.24 44.79 19.16
C ALA A 27 -3.41 44.36 20.05
N PHE A 28 -3.81 45.26 20.95
CA PHE A 28 -4.90 45.05 21.90
C PHE A 28 -5.98 46.13 21.70
N PRO A 29 -6.85 46.02 20.67
CA PRO A 29 -7.86 47.03 20.35
C PRO A 29 -8.77 47.44 21.52
N LYS A 30 -9.07 46.49 22.41
CA LYS A 30 -9.68 46.76 23.72
C LYS A 30 -8.56 46.83 24.77
N ARG A 31 -7.93 48.01 24.89
CA ARG A 31 -6.80 48.36 25.79
C ARG A 31 -6.43 47.29 26.83
N PHE A 32 -5.24 46.73 26.69
CA PHE A 32 -4.61 45.89 27.72
C PHE A 32 -4.36 46.72 28.99
N LYS A 33 -4.83 46.26 30.14
CA LYS A 33 -4.77 46.98 31.42
C LYS A 33 -3.68 46.43 32.34
N LYS A 34 -3.26 47.24 33.31
CA LYS A 34 -2.37 46.79 34.39
C LYS A 34 -3.02 45.63 35.15
N GLY A 35 -2.37 44.47 35.15
CA GLY A 35 -2.87 43.23 35.75
C GLY A 35 -3.51 42.25 34.75
N ASP A 36 -3.75 42.65 33.50
CA ASP A 36 -4.09 41.70 32.44
C ASP A 36 -2.84 40.87 32.08
N SER A 37 -3.05 39.61 31.68
CA SER A 37 -2.00 38.72 31.18
C SER A 37 -2.41 38.10 29.84
N PHE A 38 -1.42 37.76 29.01
CA PHE A 38 -1.62 36.98 27.78
C PHE A 38 -0.62 35.83 27.73
N LEU A 39 -0.98 34.74 27.06
CA LEU A 39 -0.18 33.51 27.05
C LEU A 39 0.09 33.02 25.63
N ILE A 40 1.36 32.96 25.25
CA ILE A 40 1.83 32.36 24.00
C ILE A 40 2.31 30.93 24.28
N LYS A 41 1.74 29.94 23.58
CA LYS A 41 2.19 28.55 23.63
C LYS A 41 2.74 28.10 22.28
N PHE A 42 4.05 27.91 22.19
CA PHE A 42 4.72 27.28 21.05
C PHE A 42 5.30 25.90 21.42
N LYS A 43 5.76 25.16 20.42
CA LYS A 43 6.47 23.88 20.59
C LYS A 43 7.76 23.97 19.82
N ALA A 44 8.89 23.81 20.49
CA ALA A 44 10.20 23.58 19.88
C ALA A 44 10.54 22.08 19.95
N LYS A 45 11.47 21.63 19.12
CA LYS A 45 12.06 20.29 19.20
C LYS A 45 13.56 20.46 19.44
N LEU A 46 14.12 19.73 20.40
CA LEU A 46 15.57 19.65 20.58
C LEU A 46 16.19 18.99 19.34
N VAL A 47 17.23 19.59 18.79
CA VAL A 47 17.89 19.17 17.54
C VAL A 47 19.32 18.68 17.74
N GLU A 48 19.94 18.94 18.89
CA GLU A 48 21.35 18.61 19.15
C GLU A 48 21.52 17.79 20.46
N ALA A 49 21.58 16.46 20.33
CA ALA A 49 21.61 15.56 21.49
C ALA A 49 22.84 15.70 22.40
N SER A 50 23.91 16.39 21.95
CA SER A 50 25.13 16.67 22.70
C SER A 50 25.02 17.79 23.74
N GLN A 51 24.00 18.64 23.65
CA GLN A 51 23.88 19.83 24.51
C GLN A 51 23.07 19.53 25.79
N LEU A 52 23.70 19.73 26.95
CA LEU A 52 23.11 19.42 28.28
C LEU A 52 22.11 20.47 28.79
N HIS A 53 22.25 21.73 28.38
CA HIS A 53 21.39 22.84 28.80
C HIS A 53 20.98 23.69 27.61
N TYR A 54 19.70 24.03 27.53
CA TYR A 54 19.11 24.86 26.49
C TYR A 54 18.42 26.07 27.11
N THR A 55 19.01 27.25 26.98
CA THR A 55 18.37 28.50 27.42
C THR A 55 17.40 28.97 26.34
N ASN A 56 16.13 29.18 26.71
CA ASN A 56 15.14 29.85 25.86
C ASN A 56 14.79 31.21 26.49
N ILE A 57 15.13 32.30 25.81
CA ILE A 57 14.87 33.65 26.28
C ILE A 57 13.56 34.17 25.66
N ALA A 58 12.67 34.72 26.48
CA ALA A 58 11.48 35.44 26.03
C ALA A 58 11.63 36.93 26.38
N CYS A 59 11.51 37.80 25.37
CA CYS A 59 11.64 39.25 25.56
C CYS A 59 10.37 40.00 25.15
N VAL A 60 10.12 41.13 25.79
CA VAL A 60 8.99 42.04 25.50
C VAL A 60 9.51 43.46 25.31
N THR A 61 9.13 44.09 24.20
CA THR A 61 9.37 45.50 23.92
C THR A 61 8.03 46.24 23.81
N VAL A 62 7.83 47.29 24.61
CA VAL A 62 6.63 48.14 24.55
C VAL A 62 6.93 49.39 23.71
N PRO A 63 6.22 49.64 22.58
CA PRO A 63 6.50 50.81 21.75
C PRO A 63 6.31 52.14 22.50
N GLY A 64 7.41 52.84 22.73
CA GLY A 64 7.44 54.14 23.42
C GLY A 64 8.04 54.11 24.81
N GLU A 65 8.35 52.93 25.37
CA GLU A 65 9.10 52.80 26.63
C GLU A 65 10.58 52.47 26.35
N PRO A 66 11.53 53.01 27.14
CA PRO A 66 12.96 52.79 26.92
C PRO A 66 13.42 51.48 27.57
N GLY A 67 13.44 50.40 26.80
CA GLY A 67 14.03 49.13 27.22
C GLY A 67 13.44 47.91 26.53
N GLU A 68 14.10 46.78 26.74
CA GLU A 68 13.60 45.44 26.45
C GLU A 68 13.67 44.65 27.75
N GLU A 69 12.55 44.07 28.18
CA GLU A 69 12.52 43.18 29.35
C GLU A 69 12.59 41.74 28.86
N CYS A 70 13.64 41.01 29.26
CA CYS A 70 13.90 39.63 28.87
C CYS A 70 13.91 38.71 30.09
N ASP A 71 13.29 37.55 29.97
CA ASP A 71 13.27 36.48 30.97
C ASP A 71 13.88 35.19 30.36
N PRO A 72 15.05 34.73 30.84
CA PRO A 72 15.70 33.51 30.38
C PRO A 72 15.28 32.29 31.21
N GLU A 73 14.66 31.29 30.56
CA GLU A 73 14.32 30.01 31.21
C GLU A 73 15.20 28.88 30.65
N ASP A 74 15.86 28.13 31.55
CA ASP A 74 16.73 27.01 31.18
C ASP A 74 15.96 25.68 31.12
N VAL A 75 15.93 25.07 29.93
CA VAL A 75 15.36 23.74 29.72
C VAL A 75 16.45 22.68 29.90
N THR A 76 16.37 21.95 31.00
CA THR A 76 17.18 20.73 31.23
C THR A 76 16.37 19.50 30.79
N PRO A 77 16.85 18.67 29.83
CA PRO A 77 16.13 17.48 29.39
C PRO A 77 15.94 16.46 30.52
N LEU A 78 14.76 15.84 30.62
CA LEU A 78 14.59 14.65 31.45
C LEU A 78 15.37 13.49 30.82
N ALA A 79 16.47 13.09 31.46
CA ALA A 79 17.24 11.93 31.05
C ALA A 79 16.51 10.62 31.43
N GLU A 80 15.76 10.04 30.50
CA GLU A 80 15.52 8.61 30.56
C GLU A 80 16.86 7.88 30.44
N ALA A 81 17.07 6.84 31.25
CA ALA A 81 18.26 6.02 31.16
C ALA A 81 18.41 5.45 29.73
N PRO A 82 19.59 5.56 29.10
CA PRO A 82 19.79 5.12 27.72
C PRO A 82 19.62 3.61 27.63
N LYS A 83 18.94 3.15 26.57
CA LYS A 83 18.57 1.75 26.31
C LYS A 83 19.03 1.33 24.92
N LEU A 84 19.43 0.07 24.79
CA LEU A 84 19.75 -0.59 23.54
C LEU A 84 19.08 -1.98 23.56
N LYS A 85 18.64 -2.48 22.41
CA LYS A 85 17.90 -3.75 22.31
C LYS A 85 18.60 -4.76 21.43
N ILE A 86 18.45 -6.05 21.76
CA ILE A 86 18.89 -7.17 20.94
C ILE A 86 17.71 -8.05 20.52
N LYS A 87 17.82 -8.65 19.34
CA LYS A 87 16.94 -9.73 18.86
C LYS A 87 17.72 -10.91 18.35
N LYS A 88 17.17 -12.11 18.55
CA LYS A 88 17.76 -13.39 18.19
C LYS A 88 16.76 -14.23 17.41
N TYR A 89 17.17 -14.64 16.22
CA TYR A 89 16.38 -15.46 15.31
C TYR A 89 17.12 -16.76 15.01
N VAL A 90 16.39 -17.80 14.63
CA VAL A 90 16.93 -19.07 14.14
C VAL A 90 16.41 -19.33 12.73
N GLY A 91 17.26 -19.89 11.87
CA GLY A 91 16.98 -20.20 10.47
C GLY A 91 17.62 -21.52 10.01
N ARG A 92 17.13 -22.04 8.89
CA ARG A 92 17.60 -23.27 8.22
C ARG A 92 18.70 -23.02 7.20
N ASP A 93 18.83 -21.79 6.69
CA ASP A 93 19.92 -21.41 5.79
C ASP A 93 20.45 -19.98 6.05
N LEU A 94 21.33 -19.50 5.16
CA LEU A 94 22.00 -18.21 5.25
C LEU A 94 21.23 -17.03 4.63
N GLN A 95 20.25 -17.30 3.78
CA GLN A 95 19.46 -16.33 3.01
C GLN A 95 18.05 -16.09 3.55
N GLU A 96 17.61 -16.83 4.58
CA GLU A 96 16.45 -16.49 5.43
C GLU A 96 16.71 -15.21 6.27
N THR A 97 17.16 -14.11 5.65
CA THR A 97 17.50 -12.83 6.31
C THR A 97 16.30 -12.02 6.81
N ASP A 98 15.08 -12.41 6.43
CA ASP A 98 13.85 -11.64 6.70
C ASP A 98 12.73 -12.48 7.37
N GLN A 99 13.01 -13.73 7.77
CA GLN A 99 12.07 -14.57 8.53
C GLN A 99 12.48 -14.61 10.01
N ASN A 100 11.79 -13.79 10.80
CA ASN A 100 12.09 -13.53 12.22
C ASN A 100 11.55 -14.64 13.16
N ASP A 101 11.83 -15.91 12.84
CA ASP A 101 11.35 -17.01 13.66
C ASP A 101 12.19 -17.15 14.94
N THR A 102 11.54 -16.92 16.08
CA THR A 102 12.11 -17.16 17.42
C THR A 102 11.97 -18.62 17.84
N SER A 103 11.34 -19.47 17.05
CA SER A 103 11.32 -20.92 17.24
C SER A 103 11.15 -21.67 15.92
N LEU A 104 12.05 -22.61 15.63
CA LEU A 104 11.97 -23.48 14.45
C LEU A 104 12.18 -24.94 14.79
N GLN A 105 11.53 -25.83 14.04
CA GLN A 105 11.72 -27.27 14.16
C GLN A 105 12.86 -27.76 13.26
N PHE A 106 13.74 -28.58 13.83
CA PHE A 106 14.91 -29.18 13.19
C PHE A 106 14.95 -30.69 13.42
N SER A 107 15.63 -31.41 12.52
CA SER A 107 16.02 -32.80 12.76
C SER A 107 17.32 -32.84 13.58
N VAL A 108 17.43 -33.78 14.51
CA VAL A 108 18.68 -34.00 15.27
C VAL A 108 19.83 -34.27 14.29
N GLY A 109 20.95 -33.59 14.50
CA GLY A 109 22.14 -33.65 13.66
C GLY A 109 22.21 -32.62 12.52
N THR A 110 21.15 -31.84 12.27
CA THR A 110 21.17 -30.76 11.26
C THR A 110 21.80 -29.47 11.80
N THR A 111 22.23 -28.59 10.89
CA THR A 111 22.77 -27.26 11.24
C THR A 111 21.64 -26.24 11.32
N ALA A 112 21.59 -25.50 12.43
CA ALA A 112 20.78 -24.31 12.60
C ALA A 112 21.66 -23.06 12.49
N PHE A 113 21.14 -22.00 11.87
CA PHE A 113 21.78 -20.70 11.73
C PHE A 113 21.12 -19.72 12.70
N PHE A 114 21.91 -18.97 13.46
CA PHE A 114 21.44 -17.96 14.38
C PHE A 114 21.83 -16.58 13.88
N THR A 115 20.87 -15.65 13.90
CA THR A 115 21.09 -14.23 13.57
C THR A 115 20.81 -13.39 14.81
N LEU A 116 21.77 -12.51 15.14
CA LEU A 116 21.68 -11.54 16.22
C LEU A 116 21.56 -10.15 15.61
N GLU A 117 20.57 -9.36 16.04
CA GLU A 117 20.33 -7.99 15.59
C GLU A 117 20.27 -7.04 16.78
N VAL A 118 21.25 -6.15 16.92
CA VAL A 118 21.26 -5.06 17.89
C VAL A 118 20.72 -3.78 17.24
N GLY A 119 19.83 -3.08 17.93
CA GLY A 119 19.20 -1.87 17.41
C GLY A 119 18.29 -1.19 18.44
N GLN A 120 17.38 -0.34 17.95
CA GLN A 120 16.42 0.42 18.77
C GLN A 120 17.09 1.23 19.92
N ALA A 121 18.30 1.75 19.68
CA ALA A 121 18.97 2.64 20.62
C ALA A 121 18.08 3.84 20.98
N SER A 122 17.95 4.18 22.26
CA SER A 122 17.26 5.41 22.71
C SER A 122 18.18 6.63 22.84
N ALA A 123 19.50 6.41 22.79
CA ALA A 123 20.55 7.41 22.85
C ALA A 123 21.78 6.94 22.04
N PRO A 124 22.78 7.80 21.78
CA PRO A 124 24.05 7.39 21.18
C PRO A 124 24.89 6.48 22.10
N PHE A 125 25.55 5.47 21.52
CA PHE A 125 26.47 4.58 22.23
C PHE A 125 27.85 4.51 21.57
N LYS A 126 28.92 4.63 22.37
CA LYS A 126 30.32 4.47 21.91
C LYS A 126 30.82 3.03 21.97
N THR A 127 30.17 2.17 22.75
CA THR A 127 30.52 0.75 22.87
C THR A 127 29.33 -0.08 23.33
N PHE A 128 29.30 -1.35 22.95
CA PHE A 128 28.43 -2.38 23.52
C PHE A 128 29.08 -3.77 23.37
N ARG A 129 28.71 -4.71 24.25
CA ARG A 129 29.21 -6.09 24.29
C ARG A 129 28.03 -7.06 24.13
N ILE A 130 28.14 -8.02 23.22
CA ILE A 130 27.16 -9.11 23.04
C ILE A 130 27.81 -10.41 23.51
N GLU A 131 27.06 -11.25 24.22
CA GLU A 131 27.49 -12.56 24.73
C GLU A 131 26.46 -13.65 24.43
N ASP A 132 26.90 -14.77 23.87
CA ASP A 132 26.08 -15.93 23.53
C ASP A 132 26.74 -17.20 24.10
N GLN A 133 26.08 -17.86 25.05
CA GLN A 133 26.59 -19.11 25.63
C GLN A 133 25.82 -20.28 25.03
N ILE A 134 26.47 -21.02 24.12
CA ILE A 134 25.84 -22.09 23.35
C ILE A 134 25.45 -23.24 24.29
N PRO A 135 24.15 -23.53 24.49
CA PRO A 135 23.70 -24.55 25.43
C PRO A 135 24.00 -25.96 24.92
N SER A 136 24.05 -26.93 25.83
CA SER A 136 24.46 -28.31 25.56
C SER A 136 23.57 -29.09 24.58
N ASN A 137 22.35 -28.61 24.31
CA ASN A 137 21.47 -29.14 23.27
C ASN A 137 21.87 -28.68 21.85
N LEU A 138 22.88 -27.83 21.74
CA LEU A 138 23.52 -27.38 20.50
C LEU A 138 25.03 -27.68 20.53
N GLU A 139 25.68 -27.61 19.37
CA GLU A 139 27.14 -27.68 19.24
C GLU A 139 27.60 -26.57 18.31
N TYR A 140 28.44 -25.65 18.78
CA TYR A 140 28.98 -24.59 17.94
C TYR A 140 29.72 -25.18 16.74
N VAL A 141 29.40 -24.71 15.54
CA VAL A 141 30.10 -25.08 14.30
C VAL A 141 30.86 -23.85 13.83
N ASP A 142 32.11 -24.03 13.42
CA ASP A 142 32.91 -22.88 12.97
C ASP A 142 32.19 -22.14 11.84
N SER A 143 32.09 -20.83 12.02
CA SER A 143 31.24 -19.92 11.26
C SER A 143 32.06 -18.93 10.42
N THR A 144 33.38 -19.12 10.31
CA THR A 144 34.27 -18.24 9.52
C THR A 144 33.92 -18.17 8.04
N ASP A 145 33.31 -19.23 7.50
CA ASP A 145 32.86 -19.34 6.10
C ASP A 145 31.60 -18.53 5.77
N LEU A 146 30.92 -17.95 6.77
CA LEU A 146 29.68 -17.23 6.53
C LEU A 146 29.93 -15.80 6.00
N PRO A 147 29.15 -15.30 5.02
CA PRO A 147 29.10 -13.85 4.76
C PRO A 147 28.53 -13.15 6.00
N ASN A 148 29.19 -12.09 6.45
CA ASN A 148 28.86 -11.38 7.70
C ASN A 148 28.98 -12.28 8.94
N ASN A 149 30.00 -13.14 8.96
CA ASN A 149 30.25 -14.12 10.02
C ASN A 149 30.37 -13.54 11.44
N ALA A 150 30.35 -14.47 12.39
CA ALA A 150 30.64 -14.31 13.82
C ALA A 150 31.99 -13.64 14.16
N PHE A 151 32.80 -13.23 13.18
CA PHE A 151 34.07 -12.54 13.42
C PHE A 151 34.17 -11.17 12.72
N THR A 152 33.17 -10.80 11.91
CA THR A 152 33.16 -9.55 11.14
C THR A 152 31.91 -8.71 11.37
N GLY A 153 30.72 -9.32 11.42
CA GLY A 153 29.43 -8.62 11.56
C GLY A 153 29.15 -7.59 10.45
N VAL A 154 27.98 -6.95 10.50
CA VAL A 154 27.64 -5.82 9.61
C VAL A 154 26.94 -4.70 10.36
N MET A 155 27.35 -3.47 10.06
CA MET A 155 26.74 -2.24 10.55
C MET A 155 25.87 -1.61 9.47
N HIS A 156 24.63 -1.26 9.80
CA HIS A 156 23.69 -0.55 8.95
C HIS A 156 23.38 0.82 9.56
N PHE A 157 23.94 1.87 8.97
CA PHE A 157 23.73 3.25 9.40
C PHE A 157 22.52 3.90 8.75
N ILE A 158 21.79 4.74 9.49
CA ILE A 158 20.73 5.56 8.91
C ILE A 158 21.26 6.75 8.09
N ARG A 159 20.45 7.25 7.15
CA ARG A 159 20.70 8.55 6.49
C ARG A 159 20.42 9.69 7.46
N GLY A 160 21.41 10.00 8.30
CA GLY A 160 21.34 11.08 9.30
C GLY A 160 22.65 11.40 10.03
N HIS A 161 23.70 10.56 9.87
CA HIS A 161 25.02 10.79 10.45
C HIS A 161 25.69 12.05 9.89
N LEU A 162 26.19 12.92 10.79
CA LEU A 162 26.96 14.13 10.44
C LEU A 162 28.40 13.82 10.00
N ILE A 163 28.94 12.69 10.48
CA ILE A 163 30.25 12.13 10.13
C ILE A 163 30.09 10.64 9.91
N THR A 164 30.80 10.05 8.94
CA THR A 164 30.83 8.58 8.78
C THR A 164 31.45 7.95 10.02
N PRO A 165 30.75 7.06 10.76
CA PRO A 165 31.31 6.43 11.94
C PRO A 165 32.40 5.41 11.57
N GLU A 166 33.43 5.33 12.39
CA GLU A 166 34.49 4.32 12.32
C GLU A 166 34.42 3.48 13.59
N TYR A 167 34.47 2.15 13.44
CA TYR A 167 34.29 1.21 14.54
C TYR A 167 35.21 -0.01 14.38
N THR A 168 35.46 -0.68 15.50
CA THR A 168 36.20 -1.94 15.58
C THR A 168 35.34 -2.98 16.28
N ILE A 169 35.35 -4.21 15.78
CA ILE A 169 34.66 -5.35 16.39
C ILE A 169 35.74 -6.32 16.87
N LYS A 170 35.71 -6.70 18.14
CA LYS A 170 36.60 -7.68 18.74
C LYS A 170 35.79 -8.94 19.08
N PRO A 171 35.73 -9.92 18.18
CA PRO A 171 35.14 -11.22 18.47
C PRO A 171 36.09 -12.06 19.34
N SER A 172 35.53 -12.88 20.22
CA SER A 172 36.27 -13.92 20.95
C SER A 172 35.40 -15.15 21.16
N LEU A 173 36.04 -16.33 21.14
CA LEU A 173 35.41 -17.62 21.39
C LEU A 173 36.15 -18.30 22.54
N SER A 174 35.44 -18.54 23.64
CA SER A 174 35.95 -19.33 24.77
C SER A 174 35.39 -20.75 24.70
N THR A 175 36.29 -21.73 24.59
CA THR A 175 35.99 -23.16 24.65
C THR A 175 36.38 -23.79 26.00
N THR A 176 36.89 -23.01 26.95
CA THR A 176 37.26 -23.44 28.29
C THR A 176 36.04 -23.51 29.21
N GLY A 177 35.20 -24.52 29.00
CA GLY A 177 34.00 -24.79 29.80
C GLY A 177 33.13 -25.89 29.19
N ALA A 178 32.04 -26.26 29.87
CA ALA A 178 31.11 -27.29 29.36
C ALA A 178 30.29 -26.84 28.13
N ASN A 179 30.16 -25.53 27.94
CA ASN A 179 29.38 -24.87 26.87
C ASN A 179 30.24 -23.74 26.27
N PRO A 180 30.46 -23.69 24.93
CA PRO A 180 31.21 -22.60 24.30
C PRO A 180 30.54 -21.23 24.51
N LYS A 181 31.33 -20.19 24.75
CA LYS A 181 30.86 -18.79 24.83
C LYS A 181 31.46 -17.96 23.71
N ILE A 182 30.61 -17.30 22.94
CA ILE A 182 30.99 -16.29 21.94
C ILE A 182 30.78 -14.90 22.52
N THR A 183 31.66 -13.96 22.23
CA THR A 183 31.56 -12.58 22.71
C THR A 183 32.02 -11.60 21.66
N TRP A 184 31.25 -10.53 21.46
CA TRP A 184 31.54 -9.45 20.50
C TRP A 184 31.58 -8.12 21.24
N GLU A 185 32.76 -7.51 21.35
CA GLU A 185 32.90 -6.13 21.81
C GLU A 185 32.95 -5.20 20.60
N VAL A 186 32.00 -4.26 20.49
CA VAL A 186 31.93 -3.28 19.41
C VAL A 186 32.30 -1.91 19.97
N VAL A 187 33.36 -1.28 19.45
CA VAL A 187 33.87 0.00 19.93
C VAL A 187 33.94 1.00 18.78
N PHE A 188 33.31 2.16 18.93
CA PHE A 188 33.37 3.26 17.98
C PHE A 188 34.60 4.12 18.25
N THR A 189 35.53 4.15 17.29
CA THR A 189 36.72 5.00 17.33
C THR A 189 36.42 6.42 16.86
N LYS A 190 35.33 6.61 16.10
CA LYS A 190 34.85 7.89 15.60
C LYS A 190 33.34 7.81 15.35
N GLY A 191 32.59 8.84 15.74
CA GLY A 191 31.12 8.76 15.74
C GLY A 191 30.60 7.82 16.83
N GLU A 192 29.31 7.48 16.73
CA GLU A 192 28.56 6.73 17.75
C GLU A 192 27.48 5.88 17.07
N PHE A 193 27.00 4.82 17.72
CA PHE A 193 25.81 4.06 17.30
C PHE A 193 24.55 4.81 17.75
N ILE A 194 23.72 5.30 16.81
CA ILE A 194 22.61 6.23 17.11
C ILE A 194 21.22 5.59 16.91
N PRO A 195 20.13 6.20 17.43
CA PRO A 195 18.77 5.72 17.24
C PRO A 195 18.40 5.48 15.76
N GLY A 196 18.19 4.21 15.41
CA GLY A 196 17.85 3.75 14.06
C GLY A 196 18.96 2.96 13.36
N ASP A 197 20.21 3.07 13.82
CA ASP A 197 21.28 2.18 13.37
C ASP A 197 21.02 0.74 13.80
N ARG A 198 21.64 -0.22 13.09
CA ARG A 198 21.54 -1.65 13.38
C ARG A 198 22.88 -2.36 13.21
N PHE A 199 23.17 -3.31 14.10
CA PHE A 199 24.34 -4.18 14.01
C PHE A 199 23.88 -5.64 13.95
N ILE A 200 24.36 -6.40 12.97
CA ILE A 200 23.92 -7.77 12.68
C ILE A 200 25.11 -8.73 12.70
N VAL A 201 24.95 -9.88 13.36
CA VAL A 201 25.95 -10.95 13.43
C VAL A 201 25.28 -12.31 13.16
N LYS A 202 25.96 -13.22 12.46
CA LYS A 202 25.49 -14.59 12.21
C LYS A 202 26.48 -15.65 12.67
N PHE A 203 25.97 -16.73 13.25
CA PHE A 203 26.73 -17.95 13.56
C PHE A 203 25.88 -19.21 13.30
N LYS A 204 26.50 -20.38 13.27
CA LYS A 204 25.81 -21.67 13.11
C LYS A 204 26.15 -22.67 14.21
N ALA A 205 25.19 -23.54 14.52
CA ALA A 205 25.35 -24.62 15.49
C ALA A 205 24.60 -25.87 15.04
N LYS A 206 25.13 -27.05 15.37
CA LYS A 206 24.50 -28.35 15.09
C LYS A 206 23.50 -28.70 16.19
N VAL A 207 22.31 -29.14 15.81
CA VAL A 207 21.23 -29.50 16.73
C VAL A 207 21.48 -30.87 17.36
N LYS A 208 21.58 -30.95 18.69
CA LYS A 208 21.66 -32.22 19.43
C LYS A 208 20.31 -32.61 20.04
N ALA A 209 19.58 -31.64 20.58
CA ALA A 209 18.24 -31.82 21.13
C ALA A 209 17.45 -30.52 21.05
N ALA A 210 16.14 -30.59 21.33
CA ALA A 210 15.33 -29.38 21.51
C ALA A 210 15.83 -28.58 22.72
N GLY A 211 15.72 -27.25 22.62
CA GLY A 211 16.11 -26.32 23.67
C GLY A 211 16.31 -24.90 23.14
N THR A 212 16.42 -23.96 24.08
CA THR A 212 16.45 -22.53 23.81
C THR A 212 17.87 -22.00 23.94
N ASN A 213 18.31 -21.19 22.97
CA ASN A 213 19.58 -20.47 23.04
C ASN A 213 19.31 -18.97 23.26
N THR A 214 19.89 -18.40 24.31
CA THR A 214 19.69 -17.00 24.76
C THR A 214 20.94 -16.17 24.46
N VAL A 215 20.76 -14.92 24.06
CA VAL A 215 21.86 -13.94 23.91
C VAL A 215 21.66 -12.82 24.91
N HIS A 216 22.75 -12.30 25.46
CA HIS A 216 22.76 -11.13 26.33
C HIS A 216 23.53 -9.99 25.65
N LEU A 217 22.99 -8.79 25.76
CA LEU A 217 23.57 -7.54 25.31
C LEU A 217 23.88 -6.67 26.53
N TYR A 218 25.05 -6.04 26.54
CA TYR A 218 25.54 -5.16 27.59
C TYR A 218 26.01 -3.83 27.00
N TYR A 219 25.71 -2.72 27.67
CA TYR A 219 26.07 -1.37 27.21
C TYR A 219 26.28 -0.41 28.39
N PRO A 220 27.15 0.61 28.26
CA PRO A 220 27.43 1.53 29.36
C PRO A 220 26.21 2.43 29.66
N VAL A 221 25.93 2.61 30.95
CA VAL A 221 24.93 3.58 31.45
C VAL A 221 25.55 4.39 32.60
N SER A 222 24.93 5.52 32.97
CA SER A 222 25.45 6.32 34.09
C SER A 222 25.38 5.52 35.40
N GLY A 223 26.53 5.22 35.99
CA GLY A 223 26.64 4.45 37.24
C GLY A 223 26.64 2.92 37.10
N GLY A 224 26.70 2.34 35.88
CA GLY A 224 26.75 0.88 35.73
C GLY A 224 26.72 0.38 34.28
N GLU A 225 26.30 -0.88 34.11
CA GLU A 225 26.12 -1.54 32.82
C GLU A 225 24.62 -1.85 32.63
N GLY A 226 24.03 -1.34 31.56
CA GLY A 226 22.68 -1.69 31.11
C GLY A 226 22.70 -3.01 30.35
N HIS A 227 21.59 -3.75 30.40
CA HIS A 227 21.47 -5.05 29.77
C HIS A 227 20.16 -5.21 28.97
N ASP A 228 20.16 -6.15 28.05
CA ASP A 228 18.99 -6.67 27.33
C ASP A 228 19.25 -8.12 26.91
N GLU A 229 18.21 -8.93 26.71
CA GLU A 229 18.37 -10.32 26.30
C GLU A 229 17.21 -10.80 25.42
N ASP A 230 17.49 -11.77 24.55
CA ASP A 230 16.51 -12.37 23.65
C ASP A 230 16.88 -13.82 23.35
N SER A 231 15.89 -14.63 22.93
CA SER A 231 16.05 -16.10 22.85
C SER A 231 15.44 -16.68 21.59
N ALA A 232 16.11 -17.65 20.99
CA ALA A 232 15.57 -18.47 19.90
C ALA A 232 15.59 -19.96 20.26
N ALA A 233 14.50 -20.66 19.98
CA ALA A 233 14.31 -22.06 20.33
C ALA A 233 14.44 -23.00 19.11
N VAL A 234 15.18 -24.08 19.32
CA VAL A 234 15.20 -25.22 18.41
C VAL A 234 14.26 -26.28 18.97
N THR A 235 13.27 -26.71 18.18
CA THR A 235 12.39 -27.83 18.55
C THR A 235 12.71 -29.06 17.70
N ILE A 236 12.34 -30.24 18.18
CA ILE A 236 12.48 -31.52 17.44
C ILE A 236 11.11 -32.22 17.39
N PRO A 237 10.80 -33.03 16.38
CA PRO A 237 9.54 -33.75 16.31
C PRO A 237 9.36 -34.72 17.48
N THR A 238 8.27 -34.57 18.25
CA THR A 238 7.88 -35.52 19.30
C THR A 238 7.18 -36.72 18.68
N GLY A 239 7.91 -37.83 18.52
CA GLY A 239 7.35 -39.08 18.00
C GLY A 239 6.41 -39.76 19.00
N SER A 240 5.12 -39.87 18.68
CA SER A 240 4.22 -40.83 19.32
C SER A 240 4.29 -42.17 18.62
N THR A 241 4.50 -43.23 19.39
CA THR A 241 4.53 -44.63 18.93
C THR A 241 3.16 -45.31 19.13
N SER A 242 3.01 -46.49 18.51
CA SER A 242 1.84 -47.42 18.59
C SER A 242 0.59 -47.01 17.80
N THR A 243 -0.19 -47.92 17.19
CA THR A 243 0.06 -49.31 16.75
C THR A 243 -0.84 -49.62 15.54
N GLY A 244 -0.49 -50.62 14.73
CA GLY A 244 -1.21 -50.92 13.49
C GLY A 244 -2.61 -51.52 13.66
N GLY A 245 -3.44 -51.36 12.62
CA GLY A 245 -4.74 -52.01 12.48
C GLY A 245 -5.24 -51.86 11.04
N GLY A 246 -5.08 -52.90 10.22
CA GLY A 246 -5.54 -52.90 8.84
C GLY A 246 -7.04 -53.19 8.73
N GLY A 247 -7.71 -52.54 7.77
CA GLY A 247 -9.12 -52.77 7.48
C GLY A 247 -9.52 -52.05 6.19
N GLY A 248 -9.38 -52.74 5.05
CA GLY A 248 -9.80 -52.18 3.77
C GLY A 248 -11.32 -52.28 3.60
N TRP A 249 -11.96 -51.16 3.26
CA TRP A 249 -13.34 -51.13 2.78
C TRP A 249 -13.44 -50.25 1.53
N SER A 250 -14.03 -50.81 0.47
CA SER A 250 -14.44 -50.12 -0.74
C SER A 250 -15.89 -49.64 -0.59
N GLY A 251 -16.20 -48.41 -1.03
CA GLY A 251 -17.59 -47.98 -1.11
C GLY A 251 -17.82 -46.50 -1.38
N GLY A 252 -18.51 -46.20 -2.48
CA GLY A 252 -19.46 -45.08 -2.58
C GLY A 252 -18.91 -43.66 -2.45
N GLY A 253 -18.23 -43.16 -3.48
CA GLY A 253 -17.90 -41.73 -3.59
C GLY A 253 -19.15 -40.86 -3.62
N SER A 254 -19.40 -40.17 -2.51
CA SER A 254 -20.36 -39.07 -2.39
C SER A 254 -19.65 -37.90 -1.73
N ALA A 255 -19.92 -36.67 -2.20
CA ALA A 255 -19.17 -35.47 -1.83
C ALA A 255 -19.55 -34.96 -0.42
N TYR A 256 -19.27 -35.76 0.60
CA TYR A 256 -19.40 -35.39 2.00
C TYR A 256 -18.03 -35.22 2.63
N CYS A 257 -17.81 -34.02 3.18
CA CYS A 257 -16.76 -33.74 4.15
C CYS A 257 -16.79 -34.80 5.26
N GLY A 258 -15.76 -35.65 5.39
CA GLY A 258 -15.89 -36.87 6.19
C GLY A 258 -14.75 -37.88 6.16
N ASP A 259 -13.98 -37.98 5.07
CA ASP A 259 -12.99 -39.05 4.90
C ASP A 259 -11.54 -38.64 5.25
N GLY A 260 -11.30 -37.35 5.45
CA GLY A 260 -10.06 -36.76 5.94
C GLY A 260 -8.90 -36.72 4.93
N LYS A 261 -9.15 -37.03 3.66
CA LYS A 261 -8.21 -36.88 2.54
C LYS A 261 -8.72 -35.77 1.61
N GLN A 262 -8.03 -35.52 0.49
CA GLN A 262 -8.46 -34.53 -0.49
C GLN A 262 -9.03 -35.19 -1.76
N ASN A 263 -10.36 -35.31 -1.79
CA ASN A 263 -11.13 -35.98 -2.83
C ASN A 263 -12.10 -34.99 -3.50
N GLY A 264 -11.82 -34.62 -4.75
CA GLY A 264 -12.56 -33.55 -5.42
C GLY A 264 -12.18 -32.16 -4.88
N ALA A 265 -13.03 -31.15 -5.07
CA ALA A 265 -12.67 -29.74 -4.91
C ALA A 265 -12.89 -29.16 -3.49
N GLU A 266 -12.61 -29.94 -2.46
CA GLU A 266 -12.69 -29.53 -1.04
C GLU A 266 -11.44 -28.78 -0.54
N PHE A 267 -11.63 -27.84 0.41
CA PHE A 267 -10.59 -26.92 0.86
C PHE A 267 -9.83 -27.41 2.09
N CYS A 268 -10.47 -28.28 2.87
CA CYS A 268 -9.95 -28.92 4.07
C CYS A 268 -10.88 -30.09 4.39
N ASP A 269 -10.39 -31.20 4.95
CA ASP A 269 -11.25 -32.23 5.54
C ASP A 269 -10.62 -32.81 6.82
N TRP A 270 -11.37 -32.69 7.91
CA TRP A 270 -11.05 -33.22 9.22
C TRP A 270 -12.12 -34.16 9.79
N GLY A 271 -13.10 -34.57 8.97
CA GLY A 271 -14.26 -35.35 9.37
C GLY A 271 -15.35 -34.52 10.05
N GLY A 272 -15.36 -33.21 9.84
CA GLY A 272 -16.30 -32.27 10.46
C GLY A 272 -15.69 -30.91 10.76
N GLN A 273 -16.33 -30.15 11.66
CA GLN A 273 -15.86 -28.82 12.05
C GLN A 273 -14.60 -28.92 12.92
N TYR A 274 -13.49 -28.32 12.48
CA TYR A 274 -12.18 -28.46 13.12
C TYR A 274 -11.32 -27.21 12.94
N VAL A 275 -10.54 -26.82 13.94
CA VAL A 275 -9.60 -25.68 13.85
C VAL A 275 -8.27 -26.18 13.29
N ILE A 276 -7.83 -25.62 12.17
CA ILE A 276 -6.58 -26.01 11.49
C ILE A 276 -5.41 -25.85 12.47
N PRO A 277 -4.56 -26.90 12.67
CA PRO A 277 -3.53 -26.87 13.70
C PRO A 277 -2.40 -25.92 13.33
N GLU A 278 -1.48 -25.68 14.27
CA GLU A 278 -0.29 -24.83 14.06
C GLU A 278 0.62 -25.34 12.93
N ASN A 279 0.56 -26.62 12.60
CA ASN A 279 1.25 -27.19 11.44
C ASN A 279 0.59 -26.84 10.09
N GLY A 280 -0.53 -26.10 10.06
CA GLY A 280 -1.24 -25.70 8.84
C GLY A 280 -1.92 -26.85 8.09
N GLN A 281 -2.08 -28.03 8.69
CA GLN A 281 -2.59 -29.22 8.01
C GLN A 281 -4.08 -29.10 7.69
N LEU A 282 -4.42 -29.05 6.40
CA LEU A 282 -5.80 -28.91 5.93
C LEU A 282 -6.58 -30.23 5.91
N PHE A 283 -5.87 -31.35 5.81
CA PHE A 283 -6.47 -32.67 5.61
C PHE A 283 -5.89 -33.68 6.61
N LYS A 284 -6.77 -34.29 7.41
CA LYS A 284 -6.41 -35.15 8.55
C LYS A 284 -5.42 -36.28 8.22
N TYR A 285 -5.51 -36.86 7.03
CA TYR A 285 -4.69 -38.00 6.60
C TYR A 285 -3.66 -37.66 5.50
N GLU A 286 -3.54 -36.39 5.08
CA GLU A 286 -2.55 -35.96 4.08
C GLU A 286 -1.53 -34.98 4.68
N SER A 287 -0.42 -35.51 5.17
CA SER A 287 0.69 -34.72 5.72
C SER A 287 1.38 -33.79 4.71
N GLY A 288 1.19 -34.02 3.41
CA GLY A 288 1.67 -33.15 2.33
C GLY A 288 0.75 -31.97 1.98
N ASN A 289 -0.41 -31.82 2.64
CA ASN A 289 -1.31 -30.70 2.43
C ASN A 289 -1.30 -29.73 3.62
N ILE A 290 -0.16 -29.07 3.76
CA ILE A 290 0.13 -28.08 4.78
C ILE A 290 0.13 -26.69 4.16
N ASN A 291 -0.61 -25.77 4.77
CA ASN A 291 -0.58 -24.35 4.46
C ASN A 291 -0.68 -23.54 5.76
N THR A 292 0.47 -23.03 6.24
CA THR A 292 0.56 -22.26 7.48
C THR A 292 -0.21 -20.94 7.44
N GLY A 293 -0.54 -20.42 6.25
CA GLY A 293 -1.43 -19.26 6.08
C GLY A 293 -2.86 -19.49 6.57
N TYR A 294 -3.28 -20.75 6.72
CA TYR A 294 -4.58 -21.13 7.26
C TYR A 294 -4.56 -21.59 8.73
N VAL A 295 -3.45 -21.40 9.46
CA VAL A 295 -3.38 -21.67 10.91
C VAL A 295 -4.45 -20.86 11.66
N GLY A 296 -5.22 -21.56 12.49
CA GLY A 296 -6.34 -20.98 13.24
C GLY A 296 -7.56 -20.60 12.39
N TYR A 297 -7.62 -20.97 11.10
CA TYR A 297 -8.91 -21.06 10.41
C TYR A 297 -9.68 -22.26 10.95
N THR A 298 -11.00 -22.21 10.84
CA THR A 298 -11.89 -23.34 11.09
C THR A 298 -12.28 -23.97 9.75
N CYS A 299 -11.98 -25.24 9.58
CA CYS A 299 -12.62 -26.08 8.58
C CYS A 299 -14.09 -26.28 8.98
N THR A 300 -15.01 -25.99 8.06
CA THR A 300 -16.45 -26.10 8.27
C THR A 300 -16.96 -27.50 7.93
N LYS A 301 -18.21 -27.82 8.30
CA LYS A 301 -18.88 -29.06 7.89
C LYS A 301 -19.09 -29.19 6.37
N SER A 302 -18.97 -28.09 5.63
CA SER A 302 -19.03 -28.03 4.17
C SER A 302 -17.62 -28.01 3.53
N CYS A 303 -16.58 -28.41 4.27
CA CYS A 303 -15.20 -28.49 3.78
C CYS A 303 -14.66 -27.14 3.22
N THR A 304 -15.09 -26.02 3.82
CA THR A 304 -14.60 -24.66 3.53
C THR A 304 -13.84 -24.08 4.72
N LEU A 305 -13.03 -23.05 4.49
CA LEU A 305 -12.19 -22.40 5.51
C LEU A 305 -12.78 -21.06 5.94
N VAL A 306 -12.93 -20.84 7.25
CA VAL A 306 -13.42 -19.57 7.82
C VAL A 306 -12.59 -19.16 9.04
N LYS A 307 -12.17 -17.89 9.14
CA LYS A 307 -11.52 -17.32 10.33
C LYS A 307 -12.25 -16.06 10.76
N GLU A 308 -12.84 -16.05 11.96
CA GLU A 308 -13.56 -14.89 12.51
C GLU A 308 -14.61 -14.28 11.57
N HIS A 309 -15.32 -15.12 10.80
CA HIS A 309 -16.29 -14.75 9.74
C HIS A 309 -15.68 -14.18 8.44
N GLN A 310 -14.36 -14.19 8.29
CA GLN A 310 -13.64 -13.89 7.04
C GLN A 310 -13.38 -15.18 6.27
N LEU A 311 -13.48 -15.08 4.94
CA LEU A 311 -13.12 -16.16 4.00
C LEU A 311 -11.67 -16.00 3.53
N PRO A 312 -11.02 -17.07 3.04
CA PRO A 312 -9.73 -16.96 2.37
C PRO A 312 -9.81 -16.00 1.16
N ALA A 313 -8.69 -15.33 0.87
CA ALA A 313 -8.60 -14.42 -0.27
C ALA A 313 -8.72 -15.18 -1.60
N CYS A 314 -9.56 -14.71 -2.53
CA CYS A 314 -9.69 -15.34 -3.86
C CYS A 314 -8.40 -15.28 -4.70
N PHE A 315 -7.53 -14.31 -4.43
CA PHE A 315 -6.19 -14.15 -5.02
C PHE A 315 -5.35 -13.16 -4.19
N ASN A 316 -4.05 -13.12 -4.46
CA ASN A 316 -3.07 -12.27 -3.78
C ASN A 316 -3.02 -10.87 -4.40
N THR A 317 -3.25 -9.81 -3.62
CA THR A 317 -3.12 -8.40 -4.06
C THR A 317 -1.84 -7.73 -3.52
N GLN A 318 -0.76 -8.48 -3.27
CA GLN A 318 0.41 -8.01 -2.50
C GLN A 318 1.02 -6.68 -2.99
N ASN A 319 1.02 -6.39 -4.29
CA ASN A 319 1.59 -5.15 -4.83
C ASN A 319 0.66 -3.93 -4.70
N GLY A 320 -0.65 -4.14 -4.52
CA GLY A 320 -1.63 -3.08 -4.35
C GLY A 320 -3.06 -3.60 -4.29
N SER A 321 -3.84 -3.08 -3.34
CA SER A 321 -5.28 -3.25 -3.30
C SER A 321 -5.92 -2.83 -4.62
N ILE A 322 -6.88 -3.61 -5.12
CA ILE A 322 -7.68 -3.19 -6.27
C ILE A 322 -8.39 -1.89 -5.90
N SER A 323 -8.12 -0.85 -6.68
CA SER A 323 -8.85 0.40 -6.63
C SER A 323 -9.39 0.72 -8.02
N ILE A 324 -10.66 1.09 -8.06
CA ILE A 324 -11.38 1.52 -9.26
C ILE A 324 -12.17 2.79 -8.95
N MET A 325 -12.39 3.60 -9.98
CA MET A 325 -13.36 4.69 -9.96
C MET A 325 -14.69 4.23 -10.58
N LYS A 326 -15.82 4.83 -10.19
CA LYS A 326 -17.15 4.55 -10.79
C LYS A 326 -17.10 4.71 -12.32
N GLY A 327 -17.55 3.69 -13.04
CA GLY A 327 -17.46 3.60 -14.50
C GLY A 327 -16.18 2.94 -15.03
N GLU A 328 -15.19 2.66 -14.18
CA GLU A 328 -14.03 1.85 -14.57
C GLU A 328 -14.34 0.34 -14.56
N MET A 329 -13.37 -0.42 -15.06
CA MET A 329 -13.37 -1.86 -15.09
C MET A 329 -12.81 -2.44 -13.80
N LEU A 330 -13.56 -3.38 -13.23
CA LEU A 330 -13.12 -4.27 -12.14
C LEU A 330 -12.58 -5.58 -12.74
N PRO A 331 -11.27 -5.73 -12.98
CA PRO A 331 -10.67 -7.02 -13.26
C PRO A 331 -10.65 -7.85 -11.98
N PHE A 332 -11.01 -9.12 -12.09
CA PHE A 332 -10.81 -10.10 -11.04
C PHE A 332 -10.59 -11.47 -11.64
N TYR A 333 -9.95 -12.34 -10.89
CA TYR A 333 -9.98 -13.77 -11.15
C TYR A 333 -10.27 -14.47 -9.82
N TRP A 334 -10.32 -15.78 -9.84
CA TRP A 334 -10.54 -16.62 -8.68
C TRP A 334 -9.83 -17.94 -8.96
N ASN A 335 -9.35 -18.63 -7.94
CA ASN A 335 -8.31 -19.63 -8.17
C ASN A 335 -8.25 -20.70 -7.06
N ILE A 336 -7.91 -21.98 -7.36
CA ILE A 336 -8.11 -23.16 -6.45
C ILE A 336 -6.83 -23.86 -5.82
N GLU A 337 -5.62 -24.01 -6.45
CA GLU A 337 -4.33 -24.59 -5.92
C GLU A 337 -3.89 -24.08 -4.52
N GLY A 338 -4.52 -23.06 -3.91
CA GLY A 338 -4.30 -22.74 -2.49
C GLY A 338 -4.65 -23.91 -1.58
N MET A 339 -5.57 -24.76 -2.07
CA MET A 339 -5.97 -26.07 -1.55
C MET A 339 -4.94 -27.18 -1.85
N LEU A 340 -3.92 -26.89 -2.66
CA LEU A 340 -2.77 -27.76 -2.97
C LEU A 340 -1.45 -27.18 -2.40
N GLY A 341 -1.46 -25.97 -1.85
CA GLY A 341 -0.34 -25.32 -1.17
C GLY A 341 0.99 -25.36 -1.94
N ALA A 342 2.04 -25.72 -1.20
CA ALA A 342 3.42 -25.77 -1.67
C ALA A 342 3.79 -27.07 -2.44
N ARG A 343 2.81 -27.91 -2.80
CA ARG A 343 3.04 -29.15 -3.59
C ARG A 343 3.79 -28.86 -4.89
N SER A 344 4.60 -29.81 -5.32
CA SER A 344 5.33 -29.74 -6.59
C SER A 344 4.38 -29.68 -7.79
N THR A 345 4.86 -29.15 -8.91
CA THR A 345 4.13 -29.11 -10.18
C THR A 345 3.61 -30.50 -10.60
N ALA A 346 4.39 -31.56 -10.34
CA ALA A 346 4.01 -32.94 -10.67
C ALA A 346 2.81 -33.44 -9.84
N GLU A 347 2.83 -33.22 -8.53
CA GLU A 347 1.72 -33.59 -7.63
C GLU A 347 0.45 -32.81 -7.98
N LYS A 348 0.58 -31.52 -8.30
CA LYS A 348 -0.53 -30.67 -8.74
C LYS A 348 -1.17 -31.19 -10.05
N ILE A 349 -0.35 -31.55 -11.04
CA ILE A 349 -0.81 -32.18 -12.30
C ILE A 349 -1.49 -33.54 -12.03
N GLN A 350 -0.96 -34.35 -11.11
CA GLN A 350 -1.52 -35.66 -10.80
C GLN A 350 -2.89 -35.55 -10.11
N TYR A 351 -3.02 -34.65 -9.13
CA TYR A 351 -4.29 -34.34 -8.48
C TYR A 351 -5.35 -33.92 -9.50
N LEU A 352 -5.02 -33.03 -10.44
CA LEU A 352 -5.97 -32.55 -11.46
C LEU A 352 -6.52 -33.67 -12.35
N LYS A 353 -5.65 -34.59 -12.79
CA LYS A 353 -6.05 -35.76 -13.61
C LYS A 353 -6.91 -36.77 -12.83
N ASN A 354 -6.75 -36.80 -11.52
CA ASN A 354 -7.49 -37.68 -10.62
C ASN A 354 -8.85 -37.09 -10.22
N SER A 355 -8.96 -35.77 -10.05
CA SER A 355 -10.18 -35.11 -9.54
C SER A 355 -11.11 -34.57 -10.64
N PHE A 356 -10.59 -34.29 -11.84
CA PHE A 356 -11.32 -33.61 -12.91
C PHE A 356 -11.23 -34.30 -14.27
N PHE A 357 -12.24 -34.08 -15.11
CA PHE A 357 -12.25 -34.49 -16.52
C PHE A 357 -13.06 -33.52 -17.39
N LEU A 358 -13.14 -33.79 -18.69
CA LEU A 358 -14.01 -33.09 -19.64
C LEU A 358 -14.95 -34.10 -20.30
N SER A 359 -16.26 -33.93 -20.14
CA SER A 359 -17.24 -34.77 -20.84
C SER A 359 -17.23 -34.55 -22.36
N LYS A 360 -17.81 -35.53 -23.07
CA LYS A 360 -18.19 -35.39 -24.48
C LYS A 360 -19.44 -34.49 -24.60
N MET A 361 -19.68 -33.94 -25.79
CA MET A 361 -20.79 -33.00 -26.05
C MET A 361 -22.20 -33.60 -25.79
N ASP A 362 -22.30 -34.93 -25.71
CA ASP A 362 -23.49 -35.70 -25.39
C ASP A 362 -23.67 -35.97 -23.88
N ASN A 363 -22.83 -35.34 -23.02
CA ASN A 363 -22.78 -35.55 -21.57
C ASN A 363 -22.44 -37.00 -21.13
N THR A 364 -21.74 -37.75 -21.98
CA THR A 364 -21.18 -39.07 -21.62
C THR A 364 -19.79 -38.95 -21.00
N CYS A 365 -19.43 -39.94 -20.19
CA CYS A 365 -18.12 -40.12 -19.57
C CYS A 365 -17.64 -41.58 -19.70
N GLU A 366 -16.48 -41.91 -19.13
CA GLU A 366 -15.89 -43.25 -19.20
C GLU A 366 -15.60 -43.79 -17.78
N SER A 367 -15.42 -45.11 -17.64
CA SER A 367 -15.18 -45.75 -16.33
C SER A 367 -13.99 -45.17 -15.55
N LYS A 368 -12.94 -44.74 -16.27
CA LYS A 368 -11.75 -44.08 -15.73
C LYS A 368 -12.01 -42.69 -15.11
N ASP A 369 -13.18 -42.12 -15.37
CA ASP A 369 -13.60 -40.79 -14.94
C ASP A 369 -14.70 -40.83 -13.86
N LEU A 370 -15.14 -42.03 -13.46
CA LEU A 370 -16.13 -42.24 -12.40
C LEU A 370 -15.75 -41.47 -11.12
N GLY A 371 -16.71 -40.70 -10.57
CA GLY A 371 -16.52 -39.86 -9.39
C GLY A 371 -15.83 -38.51 -9.64
N LYS A 372 -15.17 -38.31 -10.79
CA LYS A 372 -14.53 -37.02 -11.12
C LYS A 372 -15.54 -35.93 -11.46
N ILE A 373 -15.13 -34.68 -11.27
CA ILE A 373 -15.90 -33.47 -11.61
C ILE A 373 -15.70 -33.12 -13.09
N ASP A 374 -16.79 -32.88 -13.83
CA ASP A 374 -16.72 -32.41 -15.22
C ASP A 374 -16.56 -30.89 -15.28
N LEU A 375 -15.39 -30.45 -15.76
CA LEU A 375 -15.02 -29.04 -15.89
C LEU A 375 -16.00 -28.26 -16.80
N ARG A 376 -16.69 -28.92 -17.76
CA ARG A 376 -17.69 -28.27 -18.63
C ARG A 376 -18.93 -27.79 -17.88
N THR A 377 -19.20 -28.35 -16.71
CA THR A 377 -20.43 -28.11 -15.95
C THR A 377 -20.23 -27.18 -14.75
N MET A 378 -19.00 -26.75 -14.50
CA MET A 378 -18.68 -25.93 -13.34
C MET A 378 -19.22 -24.50 -13.51
N GLN A 379 -20.21 -24.13 -12.68
CA GLN A 379 -20.80 -22.80 -12.64
C GLN A 379 -20.48 -22.10 -11.31
N CYS A 380 -19.99 -20.87 -11.42
CA CYS A 380 -19.52 -20.05 -10.31
C CYS A 380 -20.46 -18.86 -10.12
N THR A 381 -21.03 -18.72 -8.94
CA THR A 381 -21.91 -17.61 -8.56
C THR A 381 -21.15 -16.63 -7.67
N PHE A 382 -20.99 -15.41 -8.15
CA PHE A 382 -20.32 -14.33 -7.44
C PHE A 382 -21.34 -13.32 -6.89
N ALA A 383 -21.02 -12.71 -5.75
CA ALA A 383 -21.74 -11.58 -5.20
C ALA A 383 -20.79 -10.40 -4.92
N VAL A 384 -21.20 -9.21 -5.35
CA VAL A 384 -20.57 -7.93 -5.00
C VAL A 384 -21.31 -7.36 -3.80
N TYR A 385 -20.58 -7.18 -2.71
CA TYR A 385 -21.05 -6.54 -1.49
C TYR A 385 -20.57 -5.09 -1.43
N GLY A 386 -21.49 -4.19 -1.14
CA GLY A 386 -21.17 -2.79 -0.86
C GLY A 386 -20.76 -2.57 0.61
N PRO A 387 -20.34 -1.35 0.96
CA PRO A 387 -20.11 -0.96 2.34
C PRO A 387 -21.34 -1.23 3.22
N GLY A 388 -21.13 -1.78 4.41
CA GLY A 388 -22.21 -2.09 5.35
C GLY A 388 -21.90 -3.28 6.26
N LYS A 389 -22.23 -3.13 7.55
CA LYS A 389 -21.92 -4.09 8.61
C LYS A 389 -22.25 -5.54 8.20
N GLY A 390 -21.24 -6.41 8.19
CA GLY A 390 -21.38 -7.86 8.04
C GLY A 390 -21.66 -8.36 6.62
N ASN A 391 -21.23 -7.64 5.57
CA ASN A 391 -21.56 -7.95 4.18
C ASN A 391 -23.08 -7.92 3.91
N SER A 392 -23.83 -7.05 4.60
CA SER A 392 -25.31 -7.08 4.60
C SER A 392 -25.99 -6.58 3.31
N LYS A 393 -25.24 -5.98 2.38
CA LYS A 393 -25.79 -5.37 1.16
C LYS A 393 -25.15 -5.96 -0.10
N VAL A 394 -25.79 -6.98 -0.68
CA VAL A 394 -25.51 -7.43 -2.06
C VAL A 394 -25.94 -6.31 -3.01
N VAL A 395 -24.99 -5.80 -3.80
CA VAL A 395 -25.20 -4.75 -4.82
C VAL A 395 -25.39 -5.37 -6.20
N SER A 396 -24.76 -6.53 -6.44
CA SER A 396 -24.94 -7.33 -7.65
C SER A 396 -24.62 -8.79 -7.33
N ALA A 397 -25.28 -9.73 -8.02
CA ALA A 397 -24.90 -11.14 -8.04
C ALA A 397 -25.05 -11.69 -9.45
N PHE A 398 -24.18 -12.63 -9.84
CA PHE A 398 -24.17 -13.21 -11.18
C PHE A 398 -23.56 -14.61 -11.18
N THR A 399 -24.06 -15.46 -12.07
CA THR A 399 -23.50 -16.80 -12.32
C THR A 399 -22.84 -16.83 -13.69
N THR A 400 -21.68 -17.49 -13.77
CA THR A 400 -20.90 -17.64 -15.01
C THR A 400 -20.17 -18.98 -15.01
N ASP A 401 -19.67 -19.41 -16.16
CA ASP A 401 -18.78 -20.57 -16.25
C ASP A 401 -17.56 -20.33 -15.34
N CYS A 402 -17.31 -21.25 -14.42
CA CYS A 402 -16.12 -21.23 -13.56
C CYS A 402 -14.82 -21.22 -14.38
N ILE A 403 -14.86 -21.79 -15.59
CA ILE A 403 -13.69 -22.20 -16.38
C ILE A 403 -13.90 -21.90 -17.85
N ASN A 404 -12.87 -21.37 -18.52
CA ASN A 404 -12.83 -21.42 -19.98
C ASN A 404 -12.35 -22.78 -20.51
N VAL A 405 -13.29 -23.73 -20.66
CA VAL A 405 -13.00 -25.11 -21.13
C VAL A 405 -12.56 -25.21 -22.60
N ASN A 406 -12.45 -24.10 -23.32
CA ASN A 406 -11.83 -24.06 -24.65
C ASN A 406 -10.33 -23.70 -24.60
N GLY A 407 -9.79 -23.47 -23.39
CA GLY A 407 -8.39 -23.15 -23.15
C GLY A 407 -8.04 -21.69 -23.41
N TRP A 408 -6.84 -21.31 -22.96
CA TRP A 408 -6.29 -19.98 -23.17
C TRP A 408 -5.45 -19.89 -24.45
N SER A 409 -5.31 -18.69 -24.97
CA SER A 409 -4.55 -18.36 -26.16
C SER A 409 -3.13 -17.95 -25.77
N LYS A 410 -2.16 -18.43 -26.54
CA LYS A 410 -0.82 -17.87 -26.59
C LYS A 410 -0.86 -16.45 -27.18
N PRO A 411 0.18 -15.61 -26.95
CA PRO A 411 0.28 -14.28 -27.56
C PRO A 411 0.24 -14.24 -29.10
N ASN A 412 0.46 -15.37 -29.78
CA ASN A 412 0.43 -15.50 -31.24
C ASN A 412 -0.92 -15.99 -31.80
N GLY A 413 -1.96 -16.17 -30.98
CA GLY A 413 -3.30 -16.61 -31.41
C GLY A 413 -3.52 -18.13 -31.44
N ASP A 414 -2.48 -18.95 -31.19
CA ASP A 414 -2.64 -20.40 -30.98
C ASP A 414 -3.32 -20.69 -29.63
N PHE A 415 -3.99 -21.84 -29.52
CA PHE A 415 -4.48 -22.34 -28.23
C PHE A 415 -3.50 -23.29 -27.56
N TYR A 416 -3.53 -23.31 -26.22
CA TYR A 416 -2.80 -24.28 -25.41
C TYR A 416 -3.55 -25.64 -25.29
N PRO A 417 -2.86 -26.80 -25.30
CA PRO A 417 -3.51 -28.12 -25.21
C PRO A 417 -4.18 -28.39 -23.85
N LEU A 418 -5.51 -28.37 -23.82
CA LEU A 418 -6.41 -28.47 -22.66
C LEU A 418 -5.80 -29.10 -21.39
N ILE A 419 -5.67 -30.44 -21.31
CA ILE A 419 -5.40 -31.13 -20.04
C ILE A 419 -3.91 -31.15 -19.64
N GLN A 420 -2.98 -31.20 -20.58
CA GLN A 420 -1.54 -31.24 -20.26
C GLN A 420 -0.97 -29.87 -19.89
N SER A 421 -1.54 -28.79 -20.43
CA SER A 421 -0.96 -27.45 -20.32
C SER A 421 -1.75 -26.48 -19.45
N PHE A 422 -2.80 -26.90 -18.72
CA PHE A 422 -3.54 -26.03 -17.79
C PHE A 422 -2.57 -25.19 -16.90
N VAL A 423 -1.47 -25.79 -16.41
CA VAL A 423 -0.47 -25.08 -15.56
C VAL A 423 0.30 -24.01 -16.33
N GLU A 424 0.65 -24.26 -17.58
CA GLU A 424 1.30 -23.27 -18.45
C GLU A 424 0.31 -22.22 -18.95
N GLN A 425 -0.95 -22.61 -19.11
CA GLN A 425 -2.09 -21.78 -19.49
C GLN A 425 -2.36 -20.70 -18.45
N ASN A 426 -2.45 -21.03 -17.16
CA ASN A 426 -2.64 -20.00 -16.15
C ASN A 426 -1.38 -19.16 -15.89
N LYS A 427 -0.18 -19.70 -16.19
CA LYS A 427 1.10 -18.97 -16.07
C LYS A 427 1.38 -17.98 -17.21
N ASN A 428 1.07 -18.39 -18.44
CA ASN A 428 1.50 -17.70 -19.67
C ASN A 428 0.31 -17.27 -20.55
N GLY A 429 -0.91 -17.66 -20.19
CA GLY A 429 -2.12 -17.38 -20.95
C GLY A 429 -2.56 -15.92 -20.81
N TRP A 430 -2.60 -15.26 -21.96
CA TRP A 430 -3.33 -14.01 -22.16
C TRP A 430 -4.84 -14.33 -22.24
N PHE A 431 -5.68 -13.33 -22.52
CA PHE A 431 -7.15 -13.34 -22.39
C PHE A 431 -7.94 -14.30 -23.33
N GLY A 432 -7.40 -15.48 -23.63
CA GLY A 432 -7.88 -16.42 -24.62
C GLY A 432 -9.27 -16.99 -24.40
N GLY A 433 -9.97 -17.18 -25.51
CA GLY A 433 -11.34 -17.69 -25.54
C GLY A 433 -12.38 -16.77 -24.87
N SER A 434 -11.99 -15.55 -24.48
CA SER A 434 -12.93 -14.45 -24.25
C SER A 434 -13.21 -13.73 -25.58
N VAL A 435 -14.30 -12.96 -25.64
CA VAL A 435 -14.58 -12.07 -26.79
C VAL A 435 -13.40 -11.12 -27.08
N LEU A 436 -12.63 -10.76 -26.04
CA LEU A 436 -11.52 -9.82 -26.10
C LEU A 436 -10.31 -10.39 -26.88
N HIS A 437 -10.10 -11.71 -26.87
CA HIS A 437 -9.06 -12.35 -27.69
C HIS A 437 -9.29 -12.13 -29.20
N HIS A 438 -10.56 -12.21 -29.64
CA HIS A 438 -10.93 -11.98 -31.04
C HIS A 438 -10.78 -10.52 -31.50
N GLN A 439 -10.33 -9.63 -30.61
CA GLN A 439 -10.18 -8.19 -30.85
C GLN A 439 -8.70 -7.75 -30.87
N GLY A 440 -7.74 -8.68 -30.77
CA GLY A 440 -6.39 -8.55 -31.35
C GLY A 440 -5.42 -7.52 -30.74
N GLY A 441 -5.74 -6.88 -29.62
CA GLY A 441 -4.90 -5.80 -29.04
C GLY A 441 -5.03 -5.57 -27.54
N VAL A 442 -5.41 -6.58 -26.77
CA VAL A 442 -5.72 -6.44 -25.32
C VAL A 442 -4.43 -6.46 -24.50
N HIS A 443 -4.11 -5.36 -23.81
CA HIS A 443 -3.03 -5.30 -22.82
C HIS A 443 -3.34 -6.17 -21.58
N ASN A 444 -2.33 -6.67 -20.85
CA ASN A 444 -2.58 -7.49 -19.65
C ASN A 444 -3.06 -6.63 -18.46
N VAL A 445 -4.36 -6.39 -18.40
CA VAL A 445 -5.03 -5.68 -17.29
C VAL A 445 -4.80 -6.37 -15.92
N PHE A 446 -4.35 -7.62 -15.90
CA PHE A 446 -4.02 -8.38 -14.70
C PHE A 446 -2.54 -8.29 -14.24
N ASP A 447 -1.62 -7.64 -14.97
CA ASP A 447 -0.19 -7.55 -14.56
C ASP A 447 -0.02 -7.05 -13.11
N THR A 448 -0.89 -6.11 -12.69
CA THR A 448 -0.91 -5.55 -11.32
C THR A 448 -1.39 -6.52 -10.23
N LEU A 449 -2.05 -7.61 -10.62
CA LEU A 449 -2.59 -8.70 -9.80
C LEU A 449 -1.77 -9.99 -9.95
N ASP A 450 -1.00 -10.12 -11.02
CA ASP A 450 -0.09 -11.22 -11.31
C ASP A 450 1.21 -11.11 -10.45
N ASN A 451 1.10 -11.06 -9.12
CA ASN A 451 2.24 -11.25 -8.19
C ASN A 451 2.22 -12.64 -7.55
N TRP A 452 3.09 -13.50 -8.09
CA TRP A 452 3.17 -14.94 -7.83
C TRP A 452 3.98 -15.34 -6.58
N SER A 453 4.35 -14.38 -5.72
CA SER A 453 5.14 -14.61 -4.50
C SER A 453 4.37 -15.25 -3.33
N TYR A 454 3.09 -15.57 -3.52
CA TYR A 454 2.29 -16.42 -2.64
C TYR A 454 2.03 -17.77 -3.34
N PRO A 455 1.91 -18.91 -2.63
CA PRO A 455 1.54 -20.19 -3.22
C PRO A 455 0.25 -20.01 -4.01
N THR A 456 0.40 -19.94 -5.34
CA THR A 456 -0.64 -19.45 -6.23
C THR A 456 -1.65 -20.54 -6.47
N LEU A 457 -2.89 -20.13 -6.68
CA LEU A 457 -4.00 -21.03 -6.78
C LEU A 457 -4.14 -21.53 -8.27
N LEU A 458 -5.15 -22.35 -8.60
CA LEU A 458 -5.10 -23.47 -9.59
C LEU A 458 -4.61 -23.10 -11.00
N PRO A 459 -4.39 -24.12 -11.86
CA PRO A 459 -4.21 -23.93 -13.28
C PRO A 459 -5.54 -23.91 -14.05
N ILE A 460 -6.63 -23.64 -13.33
CA ILE A 460 -7.99 -23.53 -13.83
C ILE A 460 -8.62 -22.34 -13.09
N SER A 461 -8.79 -21.23 -13.81
CA SER A 461 -9.42 -20.00 -13.31
C SER A 461 -10.40 -19.46 -14.36
N SER A 462 -11.19 -18.46 -13.99
CA SER A 462 -11.79 -17.53 -14.95
C SER A 462 -11.31 -16.12 -14.64
N LYS A 463 -10.53 -15.55 -15.56
CA LYS A 463 -10.24 -14.12 -15.67
C LYS A 463 -11.51 -13.41 -16.15
N LEU A 464 -12.06 -12.54 -15.31
CA LEU A 464 -13.35 -11.89 -15.50
C LEU A 464 -13.20 -10.37 -15.32
N ILE A 465 -14.04 -9.61 -16.02
CA ILE A 465 -14.11 -8.15 -15.90
C ILE A 465 -15.56 -7.74 -15.69
N ILE A 466 -15.82 -6.86 -14.71
CA ILE A 466 -17.03 -6.04 -14.71
C ILE A 466 -16.69 -4.69 -15.36
N GLU A 467 -17.17 -4.45 -16.57
CA GLU A 467 -17.10 -3.14 -17.23
C GLU A 467 -18.11 -2.16 -16.61
N ASN A 468 -17.81 -0.86 -16.69
CA ASN A 468 -18.67 0.22 -16.22
C ASN A 468 -19.17 -0.01 -14.78
N PHE A 469 -18.29 -0.45 -13.88
CA PHE A 469 -18.68 -0.82 -12.53
C PHE A 469 -19.35 0.36 -11.81
N GLY A 470 -20.45 0.10 -11.11
CA GLY A 470 -21.18 1.14 -10.38
C GLY A 470 -22.19 1.95 -11.24
N THR A 471 -22.41 1.57 -12.51
CA THR A 471 -23.36 2.24 -13.41
C THR A 471 -24.49 1.29 -13.87
N ASN A 472 -25.51 1.87 -14.51
CA ASN A 472 -26.62 1.12 -15.10
C ASN A 472 -26.21 0.35 -16.37
N SER A 473 -25.02 0.61 -16.92
CA SER A 473 -24.45 -0.05 -18.11
C SER A 473 -23.39 -1.10 -17.77
N ALA A 474 -23.37 -1.58 -16.52
CA ALA A 474 -22.43 -2.57 -16.05
C ALA A 474 -22.59 -3.92 -16.75
N LYS A 475 -21.48 -4.54 -17.15
CA LYS A 475 -21.47 -5.82 -17.89
C LYS A 475 -20.36 -6.73 -17.38
N LEU A 476 -20.67 -8.02 -17.24
CA LEU A 476 -19.67 -9.05 -17.05
C LEU A 476 -19.11 -9.47 -18.41
N ARG A 477 -17.78 -9.47 -18.53
CA ARG A 477 -17.06 -10.15 -19.61
C ARG A 477 -16.27 -11.34 -19.09
N GLY A 478 -16.33 -12.42 -19.85
CA GLY A 478 -15.54 -13.64 -19.73
C GLY A 478 -15.57 -14.35 -21.07
N LYS A 479 -15.95 -15.64 -21.08
CA LYS A 479 -16.26 -16.40 -22.31
C LYS A 479 -17.34 -15.74 -23.18
N GLY A 480 -18.31 -15.08 -22.55
CA GLY A 480 -19.34 -14.26 -23.22
C GLY A 480 -19.40 -12.83 -22.66
N THR A 481 -20.42 -12.07 -23.06
CA THR A 481 -20.76 -10.78 -22.44
C THR A 481 -22.19 -10.84 -21.91
N THR A 482 -22.36 -10.59 -20.62
CA THR A 482 -23.65 -10.62 -19.93
C THR A 482 -23.91 -9.27 -19.27
N ASN A 483 -25.05 -8.64 -19.53
CA ASN A 483 -25.44 -7.43 -18.81
C ASN A 483 -25.70 -7.78 -17.34
N LEU A 484 -25.16 -6.99 -16.41
CA LEU A 484 -25.47 -7.16 -14.99
C LEU A 484 -26.72 -6.37 -14.63
N SER A 485 -27.46 -6.84 -13.62
CA SER A 485 -28.56 -6.07 -13.04
C SER A 485 -28.02 -4.73 -12.52
N SER A 486 -28.74 -3.63 -12.79
CA SER A 486 -28.25 -2.25 -12.68
C SER A 486 -27.51 -1.94 -11.37
N ILE A 487 -26.18 -1.98 -11.39
CA ILE A 487 -25.28 -1.79 -10.23
C ILE A 487 -25.12 -0.29 -9.90
N SER A 488 -26.22 0.48 -9.84
CA SER A 488 -26.15 1.94 -9.68
C SER A 488 -25.76 2.32 -8.25
N ILE A 489 -24.47 2.54 -8.00
CA ILE A 489 -23.96 2.87 -6.67
C ILE A 489 -24.01 4.37 -6.38
N GLN A 490 -24.31 4.70 -5.13
CA GLN A 490 -24.31 6.06 -4.56
C GLN A 490 -23.44 6.17 -3.29
N THR A 491 -22.67 5.12 -3.00
CA THR A 491 -21.82 5.00 -1.80
C THR A 491 -20.47 4.47 -2.26
N PHE A 492 -19.39 5.01 -1.71
CA PHE A 492 -18.02 4.71 -2.11
C PHE A 492 -17.23 4.13 -0.93
N GLY A 493 -15.95 3.84 -1.10
CA GLY A 493 -15.09 3.26 -0.06
C GLY A 493 -14.86 1.75 -0.24
N GLU A 494 -15.05 0.97 0.83
CA GLU A 494 -14.65 -0.45 0.87
C GLU A 494 -15.75 -1.39 0.36
N TYR A 495 -15.47 -2.05 -0.76
CA TYR A 495 -16.30 -3.08 -1.37
C TYR A 495 -15.66 -4.46 -1.25
N LYS A 496 -16.46 -5.50 -1.45
CA LYS A 496 -16.02 -6.89 -1.46
C LYS A 496 -16.66 -7.66 -2.61
N LEU A 497 -15.90 -8.53 -3.25
CA LEU A 497 -16.37 -9.52 -4.20
C LEU A 497 -16.18 -10.91 -3.57
N SER A 498 -17.21 -11.75 -3.57
CA SER A 498 -17.17 -13.09 -2.99
C SER A 498 -17.61 -14.12 -4.01
N LEU A 499 -16.96 -15.29 -4.00
CA LEU A 499 -17.45 -16.48 -4.68
C LEU A 499 -18.41 -17.22 -3.73
N GLU A 500 -19.70 -16.99 -3.93
CA GLU A 500 -20.76 -17.46 -3.03
C GLU A 500 -21.07 -18.94 -3.22
N ASN A 501 -21.04 -19.45 -4.45
CA ASN A 501 -21.37 -20.85 -4.71
C ASN A 501 -20.65 -21.39 -5.96
N ILE A 502 -20.19 -22.65 -5.89
CA ILE A 502 -19.75 -23.44 -7.04
C ILE A 502 -20.66 -24.65 -7.20
N LYS A 503 -21.24 -24.81 -8.39
CA LYS A 503 -22.01 -25.99 -8.80
C LYS A 503 -21.30 -26.79 -9.88
N PHE A 504 -21.52 -28.10 -9.93
CA PHE A 504 -20.93 -28.97 -10.94
C PHE A 504 -21.69 -30.31 -11.08
N ARG A 505 -21.29 -31.15 -12.03
CA ARG A 505 -21.71 -32.54 -12.18
C ARG A 505 -20.50 -33.47 -12.12
N THR A 506 -20.73 -34.72 -11.70
CA THR A 506 -19.71 -35.78 -11.66
C THR A 506 -20.07 -36.91 -12.62
N CYS A 507 -19.08 -37.72 -13.02
CA CYS A 507 -19.36 -38.96 -13.75
C CYS A 507 -19.92 -40.02 -12.78
N VAL A 508 -21.05 -40.63 -13.14
CA VAL A 508 -21.72 -41.69 -12.37
C VAL A 508 -22.01 -42.91 -13.24
N GLU A 509 -22.08 -44.07 -12.60
CA GLU A 509 -22.54 -45.30 -13.24
C GLU A 509 -24.06 -45.23 -13.49
N SER A 510 -24.49 -45.76 -14.64
CA SER A 510 -25.90 -45.91 -14.99
C SER A 510 -26.09 -47.23 -15.73
N THR A 511 -27.03 -48.05 -15.30
CA THR A 511 -27.50 -49.18 -16.12
C THR A 511 -28.35 -48.65 -17.28
N ASP A 512 -28.21 -49.21 -18.47
CA ASP A 512 -29.14 -48.99 -19.59
C ASP A 512 -30.34 -49.96 -19.55
N ASP A 513 -31.32 -49.76 -20.42
CA ASP A 513 -32.55 -50.59 -20.50
C ASP A 513 -32.28 -52.07 -20.85
N LYS A 514 -31.02 -52.44 -21.14
CA LYS A 514 -30.57 -53.79 -21.48
C LYS A 514 -29.68 -54.41 -20.40
N GLY A 515 -29.58 -53.77 -19.23
CA GLY A 515 -28.79 -54.27 -18.09
C GLY A 515 -27.29 -54.02 -18.22
N LYS A 516 -26.84 -53.22 -19.21
CA LYS A 516 -25.42 -52.93 -19.43
C LYS A 516 -25.01 -51.68 -18.65
N THR A 517 -23.88 -51.75 -17.94
CA THR A 517 -23.24 -50.58 -17.34
C THR A 517 -22.81 -49.56 -18.41
N THR A 518 -23.27 -48.32 -18.23
CA THR A 518 -22.92 -47.12 -18.98
C THR A 518 -22.49 -46.02 -18.01
N TYR A 519 -21.91 -44.93 -18.51
CA TYR A 519 -21.37 -43.85 -17.69
C TYR A 519 -21.86 -42.49 -18.22
N LYS A 520 -22.49 -41.70 -17.34
CA LYS A 520 -23.11 -40.42 -17.68
C LYS A 520 -22.86 -39.38 -16.59
N LEU A 521 -23.09 -38.11 -16.90
CA LEU A 521 -23.08 -37.06 -15.88
C LEU A 521 -24.24 -37.21 -14.89
N SER A 522 -23.96 -36.89 -13.62
CA SER A 522 -24.93 -36.77 -12.54
C SER A 522 -25.92 -35.62 -12.78
N ASN A 523 -26.93 -35.52 -11.92
CA ASN A 523 -27.63 -34.25 -11.71
C ASN A 523 -26.65 -33.18 -11.19
N GLU A 524 -27.04 -31.91 -11.29
CA GLU A 524 -26.27 -30.79 -10.75
C GLU A 524 -26.17 -30.88 -9.22
N THR A 525 -24.95 -30.81 -8.72
CA THR A 525 -24.61 -30.81 -7.29
C THR A 525 -24.21 -29.40 -6.88
N ASN A 526 -24.79 -28.89 -5.80
CA ASN A 526 -24.23 -27.72 -5.09
C ASN A 526 -22.96 -28.19 -4.38
N GLY A 527 -21.80 -27.73 -4.86
CA GLY A 527 -20.50 -28.22 -4.40
C GLY A 527 -20.02 -27.53 -3.14
N TYR A 528 -19.92 -26.19 -3.21
CA TYR A 528 -19.36 -25.37 -2.13
C TYR A 528 -20.14 -24.07 -2.02
N ASP A 529 -20.39 -23.64 -0.79
CA ASP A 529 -20.92 -22.32 -0.45
C ASP A 529 -19.83 -21.48 0.25
N ARG A 530 -19.80 -20.17 0.01
CA ARG A 530 -18.89 -19.20 0.67
C ARG A 530 -17.42 -19.60 0.53
N VAL A 531 -16.92 -19.63 -0.71
CA VAL A 531 -15.61 -20.18 -1.08
C VAL A 531 -14.45 -19.25 -0.75
N CYS A 532 -14.50 -18.02 -1.24
CA CYS A 532 -13.42 -17.03 -1.07
C CYS A 532 -13.98 -15.62 -1.21
N GLU A 533 -13.25 -14.62 -0.72
CA GLU A 533 -13.58 -13.21 -0.94
C GLU A 533 -12.34 -12.39 -1.34
N VAL A 534 -12.55 -11.23 -1.96
CA VAL A 534 -11.50 -10.24 -2.22
C VAL A 534 -12.05 -8.84 -1.99
N ASP A 535 -11.24 -8.00 -1.37
CA ASP A 535 -11.62 -6.63 -1.06
C ASP A 535 -11.06 -5.67 -2.09
N PHE A 536 -11.88 -4.68 -2.46
CA PHE A 536 -11.49 -3.63 -3.39
C PHE A 536 -12.07 -2.28 -2.94
N THR A 537 -11.51 -1.20 -3.47
CA THR A 537 -11.98 0.16 -3.19
C THR A 537 -12.65 0.74 -4.42
N VAL A 538 -13.76 1.44 -4.20
CA VAL A 538 -14.47 2.17 -5.26
C VAL A 538 -14.52 3.64 -4.89
N THR A 539 -14.13 4.50 -5.83
CA THR A 539 -14.11 5.95 -5.68
C THR A 539 -15.00 6.63 -6.71
N ASP A 540 -15.31 7.90 -6.50
CA ASP A 540 -15.69 8.87 -7.52
C ASP A 540 -14.59 9.95 -7.64
N PRO A 541 -14.64 10.86 -8.62
CA PRO A 541 -13.66 11.95 -8.69
C PRO A 541 -13.78 12.89 -7.48
N TYR A 542 -12.66 13.13 -6.78
CA TYR A 542 -12.62 14.07 -5.67
C TYR A 542 -11.36 14.95 -5.65
N ILE A 543 -11.48 16.12 -5.02
CA ILE A 543 -10.37 17.06 -4.78
C ILE A 543 -10.10 17.14 -3.27
N ILE A 544 -8.81 17.15 -2.89
CA ILE A 544 -8.37 17.48 -1.53
C ILE A 544 -7.47 18.71 -1.54
N GLN A 545 -7.70 19.62 -0.60
CA GLN A 545 -6.75 20.66 -0.23
C GLN A 545 -6.09 20.33 1.13
N LYS A 546 -4.75 20.34 1.15
CA LYS A 546 -3.93 20.16 2.35
C LYS A 546 -3.16 21.44 2.66
N SER A 547 -3.42 22.01 3.83
CA SER A 547 -2.78 23.22 4.35
C SER A 547 -1.56 22.87 5.22
N PRO A 548 -0.77 23.85 5.69
CA PRO A 548 0.30 23.61 6.68
C PRO A 548 -0.22 23.00 7.99
N TYR A 549 -1.51 23.18 8.28
CA TYR A 549 -2.15 22.87 9.55
C TYR A 549 -2.96 21.56 9.53
N GLY A 550 -2.96 20.85 8.39
CA GLY A 550 -3.70 19.59 8.20
C GLY A 550 -4.54 19.61 6.92
N ILE A 551 -5.57 18.77 6.85
CA ILE A 551 -6.58 18.84 5.77
C ILE A 551 -7.51 20.02 6.06
N GLY A 552 -7.06 21.19 5.64
CA GLY A 552 -7.72 22.47 5.89
C GLY A 552 -8.96 22.67 5.02
N ASN A 553 -10.08 22.09 5.47
CA ASN A 553 -11.43 22.66 5.31
C ASN A 553 -12.00 22.84 3.88
N LYS A 554 -11.38 22.23 2.86
CA LYS A 554 -11.69 22.50 1.44
C LYS A 554 -11.58 21.24 0.57
N THR A 555 -12.58 20.36 0.67
CA THR A 555 -12.90 19.39 -0.40
C THR A 555 -14.20 19.87 -1.05
N THR A 556 -14.26 19.95 -2.38
CA THR A 556 -15.52 20.23 -3.10
C THR A 556 -16.45 19.02 -3.11
N THR A 557 -15.89 17.82 -3.00
CA THR A 557 -16.64 16.57 -2.88
C THR A 557 -16.96 16.31 -1.42
N ASN A 558 -18.23 16.00 -1.12
CA ASN A 558 -18.62 15.45 0.18
C ASN A 558 -18.07 14.02 0.28
N LEU A 559 -17.15 13.77 1.22
CA LEU A 559 -16.54 12.46 1.43
C LEU A 559 -17.29 11.59 2.47
N ASP A 560 -18.37 12.07 3.08
CA ASP A 560 -19.21 11.30 4.02
C ASP A 560 -19.95 10.13 3.34
N ILE A 561 -20.07 10.18 2.00
CA ILE A 561 -20.58 9.10 1.15
C ILE A 561 -19.61 7.91 1.02
N TYR A 562 -18.38 8.03 1.53
CA TYR A 562 -17.39 6.96 1.59
C TYR A 562 -17.53 6.19 2.91
N GLN A 563 -17.70 4.87 2.82
CA GLN A 563 -17.97 3.99 3.95
C GLN A 563 -17.02 2.80 4.01
N LEU A 564 -16.65 2.43 5.23
CA LEU A 564 -15.89 1.23 5.56
C LEU A 564 -16.78 -0.01 5.53
N LYS A 565 -16.20 -1.22 5.45
CA LYS A 565 -16.98 -2.48 5.52
C LYS A 565 -17.81 -2.62 6.79
N ASN A 566 -17.42 -1.97 7.88
CA ASN A 566 -18.20 -1.96 9.13
C ASN A 566 -19.40 -0.99 9.11
N GLY A 567 -19.55 -0.18 8.05
CA GLY A 567 -20.61 0.82 7.87
C GLY A 567 -20.29 2.23 8.39
N LYS A 568 -19.15 2.44 9.06
CA LYS A 568 -18.72 3.79 9.48
C LYS A 568 -18.31 4.65 8.28
N GLN A 569 -18.48 5.96 8.39
CA GLN A 569 -18.02 6.90 7.37
C GLN A 569 -16.49 7.10 7.44
N PHE A 570 -15.87 7.36 6.28
CA PHE A 570 -14.43 7.61 6.20
C PHE A 570 -14.02 8.89 6.95
N MET A 571 -14.81 9.96 6.83
CA MET A 571 -14.52 11.24 7.47
C MET A 571 -14.55 11.15 9.01
N GLU A 572 -15.50 10.40 9.56
CA GLU A 572 -15.60 10.13 11.01
C GLU A 572 -14.38 9.36 11.54
N GLU A 573 -13.93 8.31 10.84
CA GLU A 573 -12.86 7.42 11.30
C GLU A 573 -11.46 8.04 11.12
N PHE A 574 -11.20 8.70 9.99
CA PHE A 574 -9.85 9.16 9.63
C PHE A 574 -9.61 10.65 9.82
N PHE A 575 -10.67 11.48 9.78
CA PHE A 575 -10.58 12.94 9.82
C PHE A 575 -11.53 13.60 10.84
N PRO A 576 -11.65 13.08 12.07
CA PRO A 576 -12.63 13.54 13.06
C PRO A 576 -12.48 15.03 13.36
N GLY A 577 -13.62 15.75 13.33
CA GLY A 577 -13.66 17.20 13.59
C GLY A 577 -13.21 18.08 12.41
N THR A 578 -12.90 17.51 11.24
CA THR A 578 -12.59 18.28 10.03
C THR A 578 -13.87 18.82 9.42
N ILE A 579 -14.04 20.14 9.38
CA ILE A 579 -15.13 20.79 8.66
C ILE A 579 -14.87 20.64 7.14
N VAL A 580 -15.92 20.42 6.35
CA VAL A 580 -15.86 20.40 4.88
C VAL A 580 -16.65 21.59 4.33
N SER A 581 -15.99 22.50 3.62
CA SER A 581 -16.65 23.64 2.97
C SER A 581 -16.95 23.37 1.49
N PRO A 582 -18.23 23.39 1.04
CA PRO A 582 -18.58 23.22 -0.37
C PRO A 582 -18.10 24.38 -1.25
N ASN A 583 -17.77 25.53 -0.66
CA ASN A 583 -17.28 26.73 -1.36
C ASN A 583 -15.74 26.76 -1.47
N ALA A 584 -15.10 25.59 -1.38
CA ALA A 584 -13.71 25.43 -1.73
C ALA A 584 -13.44 25.91 -3.17
N TYR A 585 -12.31 26.60 -3.38
CA TYR A 585 -11.85 27.15 -4.67
C TYR A 585 -12.64 28.32 -5.28
N GLU A 586 -13.53 29.01 -4.53
CA GLU A 586 -14.09 30.30 -4.99
C GLU A 586 -12.96 31.29 -5.36
N THR A 587 -12.92 31.72 -6.63
CA THR A 587 -11.93 32.69 -7.10
C THR A 587 -12.18 34.05 -6.42
N PRO A 588 -11.18 34.67 -5.77
CA PRO A 588 -11.36 35.97 -5.12
C PRO A 588 -11.89 37.02 -6.10
N LYS A 589 -12.98 37.71 -5.73
CA LYS A 589 -13.71 38.64 -6.62
C LYS A 589 -12.84 39.75 -7.24
N ASN A 590 -11.72 40.09 -6.60
CA ASN A 590 -10.75 41.09 -7.07
C ASN A 590 -9.63 40.52 -7.96
N MET A 591 -9.52 39.20 -8.14
CA MET A 591 -8.36 38.57 -8.79
C MET A 591 -8.16 39.04 -10.24
N LYS A 592 -9.24 39.19 -11.02
CA LYS A 592 -9.20 39.71 -12.40
C LYS A 592 -8.63 41.13 -12.47
N SER A 593 -8.88 41.95 -11.44
CA SER A 593 -8.34 43.31 -11.31
C SER A 593 -6.86 43.29 -10.92
N LEU A 594 -6.47 42.48 -9.93
CA LEU A 594 -5.06 42.29 -9.57
C LEU A 594 -4.23 41.81 -10.78
N PHE A 595 -4.68 40.77 -11.48
CA PHE A 595 -4.04 40.27 -12.69
C PHE A 595 -3.87 41.36 -13.74
N THR A 596 -4.92 42.15 -14.00
CA THR A 596 -4.88 43.20 -15.02
C THR A 596 -3.86 44.29 -14.65
N THR A 597 -3.82 44.71 -13.39
CA THR A 597 -2.84 45.67 -12.86
C THR A 597 -1.41 45.12 -12.97
N PHE A 598 -1.19 43.87 -12.54
CA PHE A 598 0.10 43.18 -12.58
C PHE A 598 0.62 43.00 -14.02
N LYS A 599 -0.24 42.52 -14.94
CA LYS A 599 0.05 42.43 -16.38
C LYS A 599 0.49 43.79 -16.94
N ASN A 600 -0.30 44.84 -16.70
CA ASN A 600 -0.05 46.17 -17.26
C ASN A 600 1.24 46.79 -16.72
N LYS A 601 1.59 46.52 -15.46
CA LYS A 601 2.87 46.93 -14.84
C LYS A 601 4.06 46.30 -15.56
N TYR A 602 4.09 44.97 -15.69
CA TYR A 602 5.25 44.28 -16.27
C TYR A 602 5.32 44.36 -17.79
N ALA A 603 4.20 44.54 -18.49
CA ALA A 603 4.18 44.78 -19.93
C ALA A 603 4.92 46.06 -20.35
N LYS A 604 4.93 47.10 -19.50
CA LYS A 604 5.69 48.33 -19.73
C LYS A 604 7.22 48.15 -19.57
N LEU A 605 7.63 47.18 -18.74
CA LEU A 605 9.03 46.95 -18.39
C LEU A 605 9.71 45.90 -19.30
N ALA A 606 8.92 45.04 -19.94
CA ALA A 606 9.44 43.91 -20.71
C ALA A 606 9.99 44.31 -22.08
N LYS A 607 11.10 43.69 -22.47
CA LYS A 607 11.75 43.83 -23.78
C LYS A 607 11.55 42.55 -24.61
N PRO A 608 11.48 42.62 -25.95
CA PRO A 608 11.42 41.43 -26.81
C PRO A 608 12.59 40.48 -26.58
N VAL A 609 12.35 39.18 -26.72
CA VAL A 609 13.39 38.13 -26.69
C VAL A 609 13.38 37.32 -27.98
N LYS A 610 12.26 36.63 -28.29
CA LYS A 610 12.10 35.83 -29.50
C LYS A 610 10.61 35.68 -29.82
N GLY A 611 10.21 35.94 -31.07
CA GLY A 611 8.79 35.89 -31.46
C GLY A 611 7.92 36.79 -30.58
N ALA A 612 6.76 36.29 -30.14
CA ALA A 612 5.86 37.00 -29.23
C ALA A 612 6.36 37.06 -27.76
N LEU A 613 7.44 36.37 -27.41
CA LEU A 613 7.97 36.32 -26.04
C LEU A 613 8.75 37.60 -25.70
N LYS A 614 8.34 38.26 -24.62
CA LYS A 614 9.03 39.38 -23.97
C LYS A 614 9.49 38.98 -22.57
N LYS A 615 10.58 39.57 -22.09
CA LYS A 615 11.12 39.35 -20.74
C LYS A 615 11.44 40.67 -20.06
N VAL A 616 11.19 40.75 -18.75
CA VAL A 616 11.59 41.89 -17.91
C VAL A 616 13.11 41.83 -17.65
N PRO A 617 13.89 42.87 -17.99
CA PRO A 617 15.33 42.89 -17.73
C PRO A 617 15.64 42.62 -16.25
N GLY A 618 16.67 41.78 -16.00
CA GLY A 618 17.08 41.40 -14.65
C GLY A 618 16.12 40.50 -13.86
N LYS A 619 14.94 40.12 -14.39
CA LYS A 619 13.97 39.27 -13.69
C LYS A 619 13.51 38.09 -14.56
N SER A 620 13.23 36.95 -13.95
CA SER A 620 12.62 35.79 -14.63
C SER A 620 11.09 35.98 -14.79
N ILE A 621 10.68 37.13 -15.33
CA ILE A 621 9.29 37.46 -15.62
C ILE A 621 9.14 37.57 -17.14
N TYR A 622 8.26 36.75 -17.67
CA TYR A 622 8.02 36.53 -19.09
C TYR A 622 6.59 36.92 -19.43
N LEU A 623 6.41 37.53 -20.60
CA LEU A 623 5.09 37.86 -21.14
C LEU A 623 4.99 37.35 -22.56
N ILE A 624 3.83 36.79 -22.90
CA ILE A 624 3.57 36.14 -24.18
C ILE A 624 2.23 36.62 -24.74
N ALA A 625 2.14 36.86 -26.04
CA ALA A 625 0.95 37.38 -26.71
C ALA A 625 0.19 36.35 -27.56
N ASP A 626 0.69 35.12 -27.61
CA ASP A 626 0.07 34.02 -28.36
C ASP A 626 -1.19 33.51 -27.65
N ARG A 627 -2.13 32.99 -28.43
CA ARG A 627 -3.39 32.41 -27.93
C ARG A 627 -3.29 30.96 -27.47
N SER A 628 -2.28 30.23 -27.93
CA SER A 628 -2.01 28.86 -27.50
C SER A 628 -0.53 28.78 -27.15
N ILE A 629 -0.25 28.41 -25.91
CA ILE A 629 1.07 28.50 -25.30
C ILE A 629 1.44 27.14 -24.72
N ASP A 630 2.29 26.40 -25.41
CA ASP A 630 2.91 25.20 -24.86
C ASP A 630 4.07 25.63 -23.94
N LEU A 631 3.91 25.45 -22.62
CA LEU A 631 4.90 25.88 -21.63
C LEU A 631 6.26 25.22 -21.83
N GLN A 632 6.26 23.93 -22.18
CA GLN A 632 7.48 23.14 -22.31
C GLN A 632 8.24 23.52 -23.58
N ALA A 633 7.53 23.74 -24.69
CA ALA A 633 8.14 24.26 -25.91
C ALA A 633 8.64 25.71 -25.77
N LEU A 634 7.99 26.54 -24.94
CA LEU A 634 8.33 27.96 -24.77
C LEU A 634 9.57 28.19 -23.89
N LEU A 635 9.67 27.48 -22.76
CA LEU A 635 10.68 27.75 -21.73
C LEU A 635 11.59 26.55 -21.40
N GLY A 636 11.28 25.36 -21.91
CA GLY A 636 12.01 24.12 -21.61
C GLY A 636 12.01 23.77 -20.12
N ASN A 637 12.92 22.87 -19.73
CA ASN A 637 13.11 22.48 -18.33
C ASN A 637 13.91 23.55 -17.57
N SER A 638 13.29 24.69 -17.27
CA SER A 638 13.89 25.72 -16.40
C SER A 638 14.10 25.18 -14.98
N SER A 639 15.33 25.25 -14.48
CA SER A 639 15.66 24.94 -13.08
C SER A 639 15.46 26.13 -12.13
N LYS A 640 15.14 27.33 -12.64
CA LYS A 640 14.97 28.56 -11.86
C LYS A 640 13.50 28.98 -11.81
N SER A 641 13.05 29.43 -10.64
CA SER A 641 11.69 29.99 -10.46
C SER A 641 11.43 31.14 -11.44
N PHE A 642 10.24 31.16 -12.03
CA PHE A 642 9.87 32.13 -13.07
C PHE A 642 8.39 32.48 -13.03
N THR A 643 8.04 33.60 -13.66
CA THR A 643 6.66 34.06 -13.83
C THR A 643 6.36 34.17 -15.32
N LEU A 644 5.24 33.59 -15.77
CA LEU A 644 4.72 33.70 -17.13
C LEU A 644 3.33 34.34 -17.12
N ILE A 645 3.18 35.45 -17.85
CA ILE A 645 1.94 36.20 -17.97
C ILE A 645 1.48 36.13 -19.43
N ALA A 646 0.37 35.45 -19.69
CA ALA A 646 -0.27 35.51 -20.99
C ALA A 646 -1.03 36.85 -21.14
N THR A 647 -0.87 37.51 -22.29
CA THR A 647 -1.32 38.90 -22.46
C THR A 647 -2.60 39.05 -23.29
N ASP A 648 -2.86 38.14 -24.24
CA ASP A 648 -4.16 37.99 -24.91
C ASP A 648 -5.19 37.48 -23.88
N PRO A 649 -6.38 38.11 -23.76
CA PRO A 649 -7.42 37.69 -22.82
C PRO A 649 -7.93 36.25 -23.01
N LYS A 650 -7.76 35.66 -24.19
CA LYS A 650 -8.18 34.29 -24.57
C LYS A 650 -7.00 33.33 -24.72
N ALA A 651 -5.88 33.60 -24.07
CA ALA A 651 -4.71 32.75 -24.17
C ALA A 651 -4.85 31.47 -23.32
N ASP A 652 -4.76 30.32 -23.97
CA ASP A 652 -4.73 29.01 -23.32
C ASP A 652 -3.28 28.56 -23.13
N ILE A 653 -2.95 28.07 -21.93
CA ILE A 653 -1.61 27.58 -21.57
C ILE A 653 -1.67 26.08 -21.35
N ILE A 654 -0.82 25.32 -22.05
CA ILE A 654 -0.69 23.86 -21.92
C ILE A 654 0.54 23.53 -21.07
N ILE A 655 0.34 22.69 -20.05
CA ILE A 655 1.40 22.15 -19.19
C ILE A 655 1.49 20.64 -19.44
N ARG A 656 2.59 20.21 -20.08
CA ARG A 656 2.89 18.80 -20.34
C ARG A 656 3.78 18.21 -19.27
N GLY A 657 3.42 17.00 -18.80
CA GLY A 657 4.20 16.27 -17.81
C GLY A 657 4.42 17.04 -16.50
N ASN A 658 5.50 16.72 -15.80
CA ASN A 658 5.80 17.31 -14.49
C ASN A 658 6.40 18.72 -14.61
N LEU A 659 5.96 19.65 -13.76
CA LEU A 659 6.56 20.97 -13.58
C LEU A 659 7.25 21.03 -12.20
N PRO A 660 8.51 20.57 -12.08
CA PRO A 660 9.20 20.42 -10.80
C PRO A 660 9.70 21.75 -10.20
N THR A 661 9.64 22.84 -10.95
CA THR A 661 10.16 24.17 -10.62
C THR A 661 9.02 25.11 -10.25
N ASN A 662 9.19 25.90 -9.18
CA ASN A 662 8.19 26.87 -8.73
C ASN A 662 7.92 27.94 -9.80
N ALA A 663 6.79 27.85 -10.49
CA ALA A 663 6.37 28.85 -11.47
C ALA A 663 5.23 29.74 -10.91
N MET A 664 5.07 30.95 -11.43
CA MET A 664 3.80 31.67 -11.36
C MET A 664 3.25 31.83 -12.77
N ILE A 665 2.16 31.14 -13.09
CA ILE A 665 1.59 31.08 -14.44
C ILE A 665 0.21 31.72 -14.39
N MET A 666 0.00 32.75 -15.22
CA MET A 666 -1.20 33.56 -15.17
C MET A 666 -1.78 33.81 -16.57
N THR A 667 -3.06 33.49 -16.75
CA THR A 667 -3.83 33.82 -17.94
C THR A 667 -5.27 34.22 -17.60
N GLN A 668 -5.89 35.01 -18.48
CA GLN A 668 -7.33 35.22 -18.47
C GLN A 668 -8.11 34.09 -19.16
N GLY A 669 -7.48 33.30 -20.05
CA GLY A 669 -8.05 32.09 -20.64
C GLY A 669 -7.93 30.88 -19.72
N THR A 670 -7.68 29.70 -20.30
CA THR A 670 -7.59 28.43 -19.54
C THR A 670 -6.15 27.97 -19.31
N ILE A 671 -5.94 27.19 -18.26
CA ILE A 671 -4.71 26.38 -18.08
C ILE A 671 -5.09 24.91 -18.22
N SER A 672 -4.49 24.23 -19.20
CA SER A 672 -4.76 22.84 -19.54
C SER A 672 -3.59 21.94 -19.15
N PHE A 673 -3.85 20.89 -18.38
CA PHE A 673 -2.87 19.88 -18.02
C PHE A 673 -2.95 18.71 -19.01
N ASP A 674 -1.85 18.44 -19.72
CA ASP A 674 -1.75 17.24 -20.56
C ASP A 674 -1.36 16.05 -19.68
N ALA A 675 -2.24 15.05 -19.63
CA ALA A 675 -2.08 13.82 -18.87
C ALA A 675 -1.35 12.70 -19.64
N GLN A 676 -0.89 12.94 -20.87
CA GLN A 676 -0.18 11.93 -21.66
C GLN A 676 1.07 11.44 -20.90
N GLY A 677 1.11 10.13 -20.62
CA GLY A 677 2.20 9.52 -19.85
C GLY A 677 2.20 9.86 -18.35
N ALA A 678 1.15 10.51 -17.83
CA ALA A 678 0.94 10.72 -16.39
C ALA A 678 0.49 9.43 -15.68
N CYS A 679 0.43 8.30 -16.37
CA CYS A 679 -0.02 7.05 -15.80
C CYS A 679 1.10 6.35 -15.03
N ASN A 680 0.76 5.75 -13.89
CA ASN A 680 1.67 5.05 -12.98
C ASN A 680 2.78 5.93 -12.36
N GLY A 681 2.79 7.24 -12.64
CA GLY A 681 3.66 8.24 -12.02
C GLY A 681 5.15 8.08 -12.30
N GLN A 682 5.99 8.81 -11.56
CA GLN A 682 7.46 8.68 -11.62
C GLN A 682 8.03 8.50 -10.22
N ALA A 683 8.83 7.46 -10.00
CA ALA A 683 9.38 7.09 -8.68
C ALA A 683 10.12 8.23 -7.96
N SER A 684 10.73 9.15 -8.71
CA SER A 684 11.44 10.34 -8.22
C SER A 684 10.55 11.44 -7.62
N TYR A 685 9.24 11.43 -7.90
CA TYR A 685 8.32 12.52 -7.54
C TYR A 685 7.14 12.08 -6.66
N GLY A 686 7.20 10.85 -6.15
CA GLY A 686 6.10 10.20 -5.42
C GLY A 686 5.08 9.56 -6.36
N LYS A 687 4.12 8.84 -5.77
CA LYS A 687 3.07 8.06 -6.48
C LYS A 687 1.97 8.95 -7.09
N ALA A 688 2.32 10.12 -7.60
CA ALA A 688 1.41 11.04 -8.27
C ALA A 688 1.53 10.84 -9.79
N GLY A 689 0.40 10.88 -10.50
CA GLY A 689 0.40 10.74 -11.95
C GLY A 689 1.10 11.90 -12.66
N GLN A 690 0.67 13.13 -12.35
CA GLN A 690 1.34 14.37 -12.76
C GLN A 690 1.54 15.29 -11.57
N MET A 691 2.68 15.96 -11.47
CA MET A 691 3.02 16.88 -10.38
C MET A 691 3.50 18.23 -10.91
N VAL A 692 2.87 19.31 -10.45
CA VAL A 692 3.18 20.69 -10.83
C VAL A 692 3.39 21.56 -9.59
N LYS A 693 4.42 22.43 -9.60
CA LYS A 693 4.72 23.33 -8.47
C LYS A 693 4.54 24.79 -8.87
N GLY A 694 3.84 25.57 -8.06
CA GLY A 694 3.69 26.99 -8.34
C GLY A 694 2.39 27.66 -7.89
N ILE A 695 2.16 28.84 -8.45
CA ILE A 695 0.96 29.66 -8.32
C ILE A 695 0.32 29.75 -9.71
N PHE A 696 -0.89 29.22 -9.88
CA PHE A 696 -1.57 29.14 -11.16
C PHE A 696 -2.85 29.97 -11.11
N TYR A 697 -3.02 30.87 -12.08
CA TYR A 697 -4.25 31.66 -12.26
C TYR A 697 -4.81 31.45 -13.67
N ALA A 698 -6.03 30.93 -13.75
CA ALA A 698 -6.74 30.68 -15.00
C ALA A 698 -8.13 31.32 -14.93
N GLY A 699 -8.32 32.42 -15.67
CA GLY A 699 -9.55 33.22 -15.62
C GLY A 699 -10.80 32.47 -16.09
N GLU A 700 -10.69 31.63 -17.11
CA GLU A 700 -11.76 30.74 -17.60
C GLU A 700 -11.64 29.30 -17.02
N GLY A 701 -10.87 29.13 -15.94
CA GLY A 701 -10.69 27.84 -15.25
C GLY A 701 -9.65 26.90 -15.86
N PHE A 702 -9.55 25.71 -15.27
CA PHE A 702 -8.58 24.68 -15.59
C PHE A 702 -9.21 23.52 -16.36
N LYS A 703 -8.42 22.88 -17.24
CA LYS A 703 -8.82 21.71 -18.02
C LYS A 703 -7.78 20.60 -17.96
N SER A 704 -8.18 19.39 -18.32
CA SER A 704 -7.27 18.26 -18.52
C SER A 704 -7.65 17.53 -19.80
N PHE A 705 -6.67 16.94 -20.47
CA PHE A 705 -6.85 16.13 -21.66
C PHE A 705 -5.78 15.02 -21.73
N ASN A 706 -5.99 14.03 -22.62
CA ASN A 706 -5.23 12.78 -22.69
C ASN A 706 -5.26 11.95 -21.39
N ASP A 707 -6.26 12.17 -20.53
CA ASP A 707 -6.43 11.48 -19.25
C ASP A 707 -6.66 9.99 -19.44
N GLN A 708 -5.81 9.16 -18.84
CA GLN A 708 -5.94 7.71 -18.90
C GLN A 708 -6.88 7.20 -17.80
N ARG A 709 -7.86 6.39 -18.21
CA ARG A 709 -8.86 5.75 -17.35
C ARG A 709 -8.90 4.26 -17.63
N ASN A 710 -9.25 3.46 -16.63
CA ASN A 710 -9.41 2.03 -16.78
C ASN A 710 -10.82 1.69 -17.31
N ASN A 711 -11.21 2.30 -18.43
CA ASN A 711 -12.48 2.04 -19.13
C ASN A 711 -12.30 1.49 -20.56
N ASP A 712 -11.05 1.42 -21.05
CA ASP A 712 -10.69 0.84 -22.35
C ASP A 712 -9.82 -0.42 -22.16
N LEU A 713 -10.14 -1.48 -22.90
CA LEU A 713 -9.43 -2.78 -22.87
C LEU A 713 -8.34 -2.91 -23.95
N PHE A 714 -8.33 -2.01 -24.93
CA PHE A 714 -7.59 -2.19 -26.18
C PHE A 714 -6.39 -1.25 -26.34
N HIS A 715 -6.34 -0.15 -25.59
CA HIS A 715 -5.46 0.98 -25.94
C HIS A 715 -4.57 1.51 -24.80
N THR A 716 -4.71 1.02 -23.56
CA THR A 716 -3.87 1.44 -22.42
C THR A 716 -3.62 0.30 -21.44
N GLU A 717 -2.40 0.25 -20.88
CA GLU A 717 -2.12 -0.53 -19.66
C GLU A 717 -2.99 -0.06 -18.48
N ARG A 718 -3.19 -0.92 -17.48
CA ARG A 718 -3.97 -0.55 -16.29
C ARG A 718 -3.28 0.60 -15.55
N CYS A 719 -4.01 1.69 -15.39
CA CYS A 719 -3.53 2.88 -14.70
C CYS A 719 -3.77 2.80 -13.19
N ASN A 720 -2.69 2.72 -12.41
CA ASN A 720 -2.75 2.66 -10.95
C ASN A 720 -2.73 4.06 -10.31
N TYR A 721 -2.03 5.01 -10.94
CA TYR A 721 -1.96 6.41 -10.55
C TYR A 721 -2.31 7.27 -11.77
N GLY A 722 -3.38 8.08 -11.68
CA GLY A 722 -3.87 8.92 -12.79
C GLY A 722 -4.28 10.34 -12.37
N ASN A 723 -3.85 10.76 -11.18
CA ASN A 723 -4.21 12.04 -10.56
C ASN A 723 -3.25 13.21 -10.91
N LEU A 724 -3.65 14.41 -10.49
CA LEU A 724 -2.85 15.64 -10.58
C LEU A 724 -2.51 16.18 -9.18
N HIS A 725 -1.22 16.37 -8.89
CA HIS A 725 -0.72 16.96 -7.64
C HIS A 725 -0.20 18.38 -7.88
N ILE A 726 -0.92 19.37 -7.38
CA ILE A 726 -0.56 20.80 -7.42
C ILE A 726 0.11 21.15 -6.09
N LYS A 727 1.45 21.27 -6.09
CA LYS A 727 2.26 21.68 -4.93
C LYS A 727 2.34 23.21 -4.87
N GLY A 728 1.28 23.86 -4.41
CA GLY A 728 1.16 25.31 -4.34
C GLY A 728 -0.28 25.80 -4.35
N VAL A 729 -0.62 26.74 -5.25
CA VAL A 729 -1.93 27.41 -5.28
C VAL A 729 -2.49 27.39 -6.70
N ALA A 730 -3.77 27.02 -6.85
CA ALA A 730 -4.53 27.16 -8.09
C ALA A 730 -5.75 28.07 -7.86
N ILE A 731 -5.98 28.98 -8.81
CA ILE A 731 -6.98 30.04 -8.74
C ILE A 731 -7.77 30.04 -10.05
N GLY A 732 -9.00 29.53 -9.99
CA GLY A 732 -9.86 29.23 -11.14
C GLY A 732 -10.62 27.92 -10.90
N ASP A 733 -11.66 27.64 -11.69
CA ASP A 733 -12.45 26.41 -11.55
C ASP A 733 -11.64 25.15 -11.91
N LEU A 734 -11.61 24.15 -11.02
CA LEU A 734 -10.93 22.86 -11.19
C LEU A 734 -11.88 21.71 -11.55
N SER A 735 -13.18 21.96 -11.62
CA SER A 735 -14.22 20.92 -11.79
C SER A 735 -13.98 20.06 -13.04
N SER A 736 -13.55 20.66 -14.15
CA SER A 736 -13.22 19.90 -15.37
C SER A 736 -11.95 19.04 -15.21
N VAL A 737 -10.97 19.46 -14.41
CA VAL A 737 -9.76 18.66 -14.15
C VAL A 737 -10.10 17.47 -13.27
N MET A 738 -10.83 17.71 -12.17
CA MET A 738 -11.32 16.67 -11.27
C MET A 738 -12.13 15.62 -12.05
N ASN A 739 -13.11 16.05 -12.84
CA ASN A 739 -13.98 15.15 -13.58
C ASN A 739 -13.29 14.37 -14.71
N SER A 740 -12.07 14.75 -15.13
CA SER A 740 -11.24 13.98 -16.06
C SER A 740 -10.28 13.04 -15.34
N ARG A 741 -9.56 13.54 -14.33
CA ARG A 741 -8.51 12.80 -13.60
C ARG A 741 -9.06 11.65 -12.75
N ARG A 742 -8.26 10.62 -12.59
CA ARG A 742 -8.60 9.42 -11.81
C ARG A 742 -8.25 9.61 -10.34
N SER A 743 -9.14 9.15 -9.46
CA SER A 743 -8.89 8.96 -8.03
C SER A 743 -8.57 7.50 -7.72
N GLU A 744 -7.76 7.26 -6.70
CA GLU A 744 -7.36 5.90 -6.32
C GLU A 744 -7.07 5.76 -4.81
N LEU A 745 -7.40 4.60 -4.25
CA LEU A 745 -7.01 4.17 -2.91
C LEU A 745 -6.07 2.96 -3.02
N TYR A 746 -5.03 3.10 -3.84
CA TYR A 746 -4.03 2.05 -4.04
C TYR A 746 -3.32 1.71 -2.71
N THR A 747 -3.03 0.44 -2.45
CA THR A 747 -2.50 -0.10 -1.17
C THR A 747 -3.39 0.06 0.09
N TRP A 748 -4.66 0.45 -0.04
CA TRP A 748 -5.59 0.67 1.07
C TRP A 748 -5.70 -0.47 2.10
N PHE A 749 -5.80 -1.73 1.67
CA PHE A 749 -5.92 -2.89 2.56
C PHE A 749 -4.56 -3.37 3.12
N ASN A 750 -3.44 -2.88 2.58
CA ASN A 750 -2.10 -3.13 3.12
C ASN A 750 -1.78 -2.22 4.34
N ALA A 751 -2.70 -1.32 4.70
CA ALA A 751 -2.62 -0.37 5.82
C ALA A 751 -3.51 -0.79 7.00
N SER A 752 -3.41 -2.05 7.44
CA SER A 752 -4.38 -2.71 8.35
C SER A 752 -3.91 -2.93 9.80
N SER A 753 -2.71 -2.47 10.20
CA SER A 753 -2.26 -2.51 11.60
C SER A 753 -2.67 -1.25 12.40
N ALA A 754 -2.31 -1.14 13.68
CA ALA A 754 -2.56 0.08 14.49
C ALA A 754 -1.81 1.34 13.97
N ILE A 755 -0.76 1.15 13.17
CA ILE A 755 -0.06 2.22 12.42
C ILE A 755 -0.85 2.58 11.13
N GLY A 756 -1.77 1.71 10.73
CA GLY A 756 -2.55 1.73 9.49
C GLY A 756 -3.55 2.89 9.37
N THR A 757 -4.18 3.35 10.46
CA THR A 757 -5.16 4.46 10.41
C THR A 757 -4.55 5.74 9.83
N LYS A 758 -3.31 6.07 10.21
CA LYS A 758 -2.57 7.21 9.62
C LYS A 758 -2.19 6.97 8.15
N LYS A 759 -1.78 5.74 7.80
CA LYS A 759 -1.49 5.36 6.41
C LYS A 759 -2.74 5.44 5.52
N LYS A 760 -3.92 5.02 6.01
CA LYS A 760 -5.20 5.15 5.30
C LYS A 760 -5.58 6.62 5.07
N ALA A 761 -5.40 7.48 6.08
CA ALA A 761 -5.57 8.92 5.92
C ALA A 761 -4.65 9.50 4.82
N ASP A 762 -3.36 9.13 4.81
CA ASP A 762 -2.43 9.55 3.75
C ASP A 762 -2.81 9.00 2.36
N ILE A 763 -3.36 7.78 2.27
CA ILE A 763 -3.83 7.20 1.00
C ILE A 763 -5.02 8.00 0.45
N ILE A 764 -5.97 8.43 1.28
CA ILE A 764 -7.09 9.30 0.84
C ILE A 764 -6.55 10.63 0.31
N VAL A 765 -5.64 11.29 1.05
CA VAL A 765 -5.05 12.58 0.64
C VAL A 765 -4.31 12.49 -0.68
N ASN A 766 -3.41 11.52 -0.80
CA ASN A 766 -2.58 11.37 -1.99
C ASN A 766 -3.31 10.73 -3.17
N GLY A 767 -4.48 10.13 -2.92
CA GLY A 767 -5.32 9.41 -3.86
C GLY A 767 -6.42 10.24 -4.54
N ALA A 768 -6.59 11.51 -4.16
CA ALA A 768 -7.53 12.42 -4.80
C ALA A 768 -7.24 12.59 -6.30
N SER A 769 -8.28 12.74 -7.14
CA SER A 769 -8.13 13.06 -8.58
C SER A 769 -7.31 14.34 -8.78
N VAL A 770 -7.50 15.32 -7.87
CA VAL A 770 -6.63 16.49 -7.76
C VAL A 770 -6.26 16.72 -6.29
N LEU A 771 -4.97 16.77 -5.98
CA LEU A 771 -4.45 17.17 -4.67
C LEU A 771 -3.82 18.56 -4.77
N LEU A 772 -4.36 19.52 -4.03
CA LEU A 772 -3.71 20.82 -3.80
C LEU A 772 -3.01 20.77 -2.44
N GLU A 773 -1.68 20.71 -2.44
CA GLU A 773 -0.90 20.68 -1.21
C GLU A 773 -0.03 21.93 -1.06
N TYR A 774 -0.10 22.53 0.13
CA TYR A 774 0.79 23.60 0.54
C TYR A 774 2.25 23.16 0.39
N ASN A 775 3.03 23.95 -0.35
CA ASN A 775 4.43 23.68 -0.61
C ASN A 775 5.32 24.65 0.21
N PRO A 776 5.99 24.21 1.30
CA PRO A 776 6.90 25.09 2.06
C PRO A 776 8.02 25.68 1.19
N SER A 777 8.53 24.91 0.23
CA SER A 777 9.59 25.36 -0.69
C SER A 777 9.14 26.41 -1.71
N LEU A 778 7.83 26.56 -1.93
CA LEU A 778 7.27 27.65 -2.74
C LEU A 778 7.45 29.00 -2.04
N TRP A 779 7.31 29.03 -0.71
CA TRP A 779 7.39 30.25 0.08
C TRP A 779 8.84 30.62 0.44
N GLY A 780 9.74 29.65 0.55
CA GLY A 780 11.18 29.91 0.65
C GLY A 780 11.85 30.39 -0.65
N ASN A 781 11.24 30.13 -1.82
CA ASN A 781 11.75 30.53 -3.13
C ASN A 781 10.59 30.95 -4.06
N LEU A 782 9.99 32.10 -3.75
CA LEU A 782 8.83 32.62 -4.47
C LEU A 782 9.13 32.96 -5.94
N PRO A 783 8.20 32.69 -6.87
CA PRO A 783 8.30 33.19 -8.24
C PRO A 783 8.39 34.72 -8.30
N PRO A 784 9.23 35.31 -9.18
CA PRO A 784 9.42 36.76 -9.22
C PRO A 784 8.11 37.55 -9.43
N GLY A 785 7.75 38.38 -8.44
CA GLY A 785 6.53 39.19 -8.44
C GLY A 785 5.34 38.56 -7.70
N ALA A 786 5.44 37.31 -7.21
CA ALA A 786 4.38 36.67 -6.42
C ALA A 786 4.03 37.41 -5.12
N GLU A 787 4.97 38.18 -4.56
CA GLU A 787 4.78 39.05 -3.38
C GLU A 787 3.57 39.99 -3.51
N GLU A 788 3.29 40.47 -4.72
CA GLU A 788 2.19 41.39 -5.01
C GLU A 788 0.81 40.74 -4.83
N PHE A 789 0.76 39.41 -4.75
CA PHE A 789 -0.45 38.62 -4.52
C PHE A 789 -0.58 38.11 -3.07
N ASN A 790 0.37 38.41 -2.16
CA ASN A 790 0.40 37.85 -0.80
C ASN A 790 -0.96 37.92 -0.05
N LYS A 791 -1.69 39.04 -0.14
CA LYS A 791 -3.04 39.17 0.46
C LYS A 791 -4.10 38.29 -0.19
N ALA A 792 -4.03 38.06 -1.49
CA ALA A 792 -4.95 37.19 -2.21
C ALA A 792 -4.61 35.70 -2.01
N LEU A 793 -3.33 35.39 -1.79
CA LEU A 793 -2.84 34.05 -1.49
C LEU A 793 -3.02 33.67 0.00
N GLU A 794 -3.27 34.64 0.89
CA GLU A 794 -3.52 34.40 2.31
C GLU A 794 -4.68 33.42 2.57
N VAL A 795 -5.71 33.45 1.71
CA VAL A 795 -6.87 32.53 1.71
C VAL A 795 -6.48 31.07 1.46
N TYR A 796 -5.27 30.82 0.94
CA TYR A 796 -4.68 29.50 0.69
C TYR A 796 -3.53 29.17 1.65
N ARG A 797 -3.14 30.10 2.54
CA ARG A 797 -2.21 29.86 3.66
C ARG A 797 -2.92 29.39 4.93
N LYS A 798 -4.23 29.64 5.03
CA LYS A 798 -5.15 29.16 6.08
C LYS A 798 -5.81 27.87 5.61
#